data_AF-W6Y0R0-F1
#
_entry.id   AF-W6Y0R0-F1
#
_cell.length_a   1.000
_cell.length_b   1.000
_cell.length_c   1.000
_cell.angle_alpha   90.00
_cell.angle_beta   90.00
_cell.angle_gamma   90.00
#
_symmetry.space_group_name_H-M   'P 1'
#
loop_
_entity.id
_entity.type
_entity.pdbx_description
1 polymer ?
#
loop_
_entity_poly.entity_id
_entity_poly.type
_entity_poly.pdbx_seq_one_letter_code
_entity_poly.pdbx_strand_id
1 'polypeptide(L)'
;MAPLNKSINTYHCIQGLYWRDASGELLAVEGSNSKSLPEIWTQLKDIVCSTDASWTQLQLPSGKAIKTLQINASIPALLNIRSNFPPSYQQEELNTQVSEIQHANGLFLGILTSRPKSVKADGFGVWAERFVLLETEFQPFAHISTSTTPWAQKHRETCAVIAEIFERRLKNVSKDDQWHVCGKEVFLNRVYGYVDKNLPIQLALPAFPCKSPNPNKAGGIMPDLAEHIAMDALHAFVQEVNGVYAPGATMWVINDGHVFSDCIGVDDEMIDTYDACMAAIYKQRYPEDAGPVPAIKFKGLKNIFAADSDGFLGLQKLLQNSHQMPHPVKTKLTGEAELCRKLMLGIGGPDRAYIRQLIEQQEPDALGLYRGQTRFMLEDLADIPSVKSLSGKQKKKTAALVAEEMMSRNQAYSNLTELLLPNYVRLSIHAHNNAGPKFAIRLLPADKVRAIDSLETCLEPNPVYEYQLPTPWHNCMIKVEGDEFMYLAKAQVARKALQTPGFEGSWVDGPDGSYFSLRRKSAETAGTIAPPKLIIPGTTPMEKVSVFNQNKKSTIVLVTPIHEKQRPIIICSPVVGKNSPIVVTSAAGEGQRPIVVCSPITRRQAMFSPIAEKMRSPIGSPIVRRKTQVIACDPAAEKGATVAVSPVETGSLARQDTHFVQRGEKNKLRRLLPVISMMRSIRAQA
;
A
#
# COMPACT_ATOMS: atom_id res chain seq x y z
N MET A 1 -17.81 -13.39 6.05
CA MET A 1 -16.52 -12.80 6.49
C MET A 1 -15.62 -13.93 6.97
N ALA A 2 -14.30 -13.77 6.91
CA ALA A 2 -13.39 -14.74 7.52
C ALA A 2 -13.78 -14.93 9.01
N PRO A 3 -13.80 -16.16 9.55
CA PRO A 3 -14.22 -16.44 10.92
C PRO A 3 -13.55 -15.52 11.95
N LEU A 4 -12.29 -15.15 11.70
CA LEU A 4 -11.44 -14.32 12.55
C LEU A 4 -11.78 -12.81 12.58
N ASN A 5 -12.62 -12.31 11.66
CA ASN A 5 -12.87 -10.86 11.54
C ASN A 5 -14.00 -10.37 12.46
N LYS A 6 -13.85 -10.56 13.77
CA LYS A 6 -14.80 -10.05 14.78
C LYS A 6 -14.14 -9.12 15.78
N SER A 7 -14.81 -8.03 16.16
CA SER A 7 -14.32 -7.03 17.13
C SER A 7 -15.44 -6.07 17.51
N ILE A 8 -15.14 -5.12 18.40
CA ILE A 8 -15.96 -3.95 18.72
C ILE A 8 -15.34 -2.64 18.20
N ASN A 9 -14.32 -2.74 17.34
CA ASN A 9 -13.71 -1.60 16.68
C ASN A 9 -14.68 -0.93 15.70
N THR A 10 -14.33 0.28 15.26
CA THR A 10 -15.22 1.15 14.45
C THR A 10 -15.76 0.42 13.21
N TYR A 11 -14.91 -0.28 12.45
CA TYR A 11 -15.31 -1.07 11.28
C TYR A 11 -16.46 -2.04 11.58
N HIS A 12 -16.32 -2.82 12.65
CA HIS A 12 -17.26 -3.90 12.99
C HIS A 12 -18.61 -3.38 13.47
N CYS A 13 -18.68 -2.11 13.87
CA CYS A 13 -19.89 -1.43 14.32
C CYS A 13 -20.58 -0.64 13.21
N ILE A 14 -20.04 -0.61 11.98
CA ILE A 14 -20.66 0.08 10.84
C ILE A 14 -21.65 -0.87 10.16
N GLN A 15 -22.93 -0.46 10.11
CA GLN A 15 -23.98 -1.13 9.33
C GLN A 15 -23.78 -0.88 7.83
N GLY A 16 -23.35 0.32 7.47
CA GLY A 16 -22.97 0.66 6.11
C GLY A 16 -22.74 2.17 5.93
N LEU A 17 -22.10 2.49 4.82
CA LEU A 17 -22.01 3.83 4.26
C LEU A 17 -23.13 3.99 3.23
N TYR A 18 -23.68 5.19 3.10
CA TYR A 18 -24.71 5.45 2.10
C TYR A 18 -24.64 6.87 1.54
N TRP A 19 -25.16 7.01 0.33
CA TRP A 19 -25.54 8.29 -0.25
C TRP A 19 -27.05 8.40 -0.28
N ARG A 20 -27.57 9.58 0.04
CA ARG A 20 -28.97 9.93 -0.20
C ARG A 20 -29.13 11.32 -0.76
N ASP A 21 -30.28 11.57 -1.38
CA ASP A 21 -30.70 12.89 -1.78
C ASP A 21 -31.41 13.64 -0.61
N ALA A 22 -31.92 14.84 -0.91
CA ALA A 22 -32.67 15.64 0.06
C ALA A 22 -34.07 15.07 0.39
N SER A 23 -34.65 14.23 -0.48
CA SER A 23 -35.94 13.57 -0.25
C SER A 23 -35.81 12.32 0.63
N GLY A 24 -34.59 11.89 0.92
CA GLY A 24 -34.29 10.69 1.69
C GLY A 24 -34.22 9.42 0.86
N GLU A 25 -34.19 9.51 -0.47
CA GLU A 25 -33.96 8.39 -1.36
C GLU A 25 -32.49 7.95 -1.28
N LEU A 26 -32.25 6.64 -1.09
CA LEU A 26 -30.91 6.07 -1.15
C LEU A 26 -30.42 5.99 -2.60
N LEU A 27 -29.23 6.52 -2.84
CA LEU A 27 -28.60 6.54 -4.16
C LEU A 27 -27.53 5.46 -4.30
N ALA A 28 -26.84 5.13 -3.21
CA ALA A 28 -25.86 4.05 -3.16
C ALA A 28 -25.61 3.61 -1.72
N VAL A 29 -25.20 2.35 -1.55
CA VAL A 29 -24.82 1.77 -0.27
C VAL A 29 -23.52 0.98 -0.40
N GLU A 30 -22.65 1.05 0.60
CA GLU A 30 -21.37 0.34 0.61
C GLU A 30 -20.98 -0.15 2.01
N GLY A 31 -20.08 -1.13 2.05
CA GLY A 31 -19.55 -1.74 3.27
C GLY A 31 -20.04 -3.16 3.50
N SER A 32 -19.29 -3.95 4.27
CA SER A 32 -19.49 -5.39 4.44
C SER A 32 -20.85 -5.81 5.02
N ASN A 33 -21.53 -4.92 5.76
CA ASN A 33 -22.84 -5.17 6.36
C ASN A 33 -24.00 -4.48 5.59
N SER A 34 -23.71 -3.80 4.49
CA SER A 34 -24.65 -2.91 3.81
C SER A 34 -25.82 -3.62 3.11
N LYS A 35 -25.77 -4.96 2.96
CA LYS A 35 -26.82 -5.73 2.27
C LYS A 35 -28.21 -5.51 2.86
N SER A 36 -28.32 -5.39 4.17
CA SER A 36 -29.60 -5.11 4.85
C SER A 36 -29.90 -3.62 4.97
N LEU A 37 -28.99 -2.73 4.55
CA LEU A 37 -29.17 -1.30 4.73
C LEU A 37 -30.39 -0.75 3.97
N PRO A 38 -30.70 -1.17 2.72
CA PRO A 38 -31.93 -0.74 2.06
C PRO A 38 -33.20 -1.11 2.83
N GLU A 39 -33.26 -2.30 3.43
CA GLU A 39 -34.37 -2.75 4.28
C GLU A 39 -34.45 -1.95 5.58
N ILE A 40 -33.32 -1.75 6.26
CA ILE A 40 -33.22 -0.91 7.45
C ILE A 40 -33.68 0.52 7.13
N TRP A 41 -33.35 1.02 5.95
CA TRP A 41 -33.64 2.38 5.53
C TRP A 41 -35.14 2.66 5.35
N THR A 42 -35.96 1.66 5.00
CA THR A 42 -37.42 1.87 4.88
C THR A 42 -38.05 2.31 6.20
N GLN A 43 -37.43 1.96 7.34
CA GLN A 43 -37.86 2.35 8.67
C GLN A 43 -37.08 3.56 9.22
N LEU A 44 -35.85 3.80 8.73
CA LEU A 44 -35.03 4.95 9.15
C LEU A 44 -35.33 6.23 8.39
N LYS A 45 -35.77 6.15 7.13
CA LYS A 45 -35.88 7.30 6.22
C LYS A 45 -36.63 8.47 6.87
N ASP A 46 -37.81 8.21 7.38
CA ASP A 46 -38.67 9.27 7.95
C ASP A 46 -38.07 9.85 9.24
N ILE A 47 -37.39 9.02 10.04
CA ILE A 47 -36.69 9.47 11.26
C ILE A 47 -35.54 10.40 10.90
N VAL A 48 -34.72 10.02 9.92
CA VAL A 48 -33.55 10.78 9.47
C VAL A 48 -33.98 12.09 8.78
N CYS A 49 -35.07 12.05 8.01
CA CYS A 49 -35.55 13.20 7.25
C CYS A 49 -36.52 14.11 8.01
N SER A 50 -36.95 13.72 9.21
CA SER A 50 -37.88 14.49 10.03
C SER A 50 -37.30 15.86 10.43
N THR A 51 -38.14 16.90 10.36
CA THR A 51 -37.82 18.23 10.86
C THR A 51 -37.73 18.30 12.39
N ASP A 52 -38.35 17.35 13.08
CA ASP A 52 -38.36 17.26 14.55
C ASP A 52 -37.15 16.47 15.08
N ALA A 53 -36.33 15.91 14.20
CA ALA A 53 -35.14 15.16 14.58
C ALA A 53 -34.11 16.08 15.27
N SER A 54 -33.74 15.73 16.51
CA SER A 54 -32.73 16.48 17.26
C SER A 54 -31.32 16.05 16.84
N TRP A 55 -30.79 16.70 15.81
CA TRP A 55 -29.42 16.49 15.34
C TRP A 55 -28.41 17.23 16.20
N THR A 56 -27.38 16.52 16.65
CA THR A 56 -26.16 17.17 17.17
C THR A 56 -25.29 17.58 15.98
N GLN A 57 -24.65 18.75 16.06
CA GLN A 57 -23.89 19.31 14.95
C GLN A 57 -22.46 19.66 15.37
N LEU A 58 -21.50 19.17 14.60
CA LEU A 58 -20.11 19.60 14.67
C LEU A 58 -19.79 20.48 13.48
N GLN A 59 -19.45 21.74 13.75
CA GLN A 59 -18.95 22.66 12.72
C GLN A 59 -17.50 22.34 12.39
N LEU A 60 -17.23 22.21 11.09
CA LEU A 60 -15.89 22.01 10.55
C LEU A 60 -15.29 23.35 10.16
N PRO A 61 -13.96 23.54 10.27
CA PRO A 61 -13.27 24.73 9.77
C PRO A 61 -13.49 25.03 8.27
N SER A 62 -13.94 24.04 7.49
CA SER A 62 -14.32 24.20 6.08
C SER A 62 -15.68 24.88 5.89
N GLY A 63 -16.41 25.21 6.96
CA GLY A 63 -17.79 25.70 6.91
C GLY A 63 -18.83 24.60 6.68
N LYS A 64 -18.40 23.35 6.46
CA LYS A 64 -19.30 22.18 6.47
C LYS A 64 -19.64 21.78 7.91
N ALA A 65 -20.66 20.95 8.05
CA ALA A 65 -21.00 20.37 9.33
C ALA A 65 -21.23 18.87 9.23
N ILE A 66 -20.75 18.14 10.23
CA ILE A 66 -21.14 16.74 10.46
C ILE A 66 -22.32 16.78 11.43
N LYS A 67 -23.44 16.21 11.02
CA LYS A 67 -24.63 16.07 11.85
C LYS A 67 -24.70 14.63 12.36
N THR A 68 -25.02 14.42 13.63
CA THR A 68 -25.20 13.09 14.22
C THR A 68 -26.56 12.99 14.91
N LEU A 69 -27.31 11.94 14.60
CA LEU A 69 -28.62 11.62 15.14
C LEU A 69 -28.59 10.27 15.85
N GLN A 70 -29.11 10.21 17.07
CA GLN A 70 -29.31 8.96 17.80
C GLN A 70 -30.61 8.29 17.36
N ILE A 71 -30.57 6.98 17.12
CA ILE A 71 -31.72 6.19 16.67
C ILE A 71 -32.25 5.38 17.85
N ASN A 72 -33.43 5.78 18.34
CA ASN A 72 -34.14 5.10 19.43
C ASN A 72 -35.23 4.15 18.93
N ALA A 73 -35.52 4.13 17.63
CA ALA A 73 -36.51 3.25 17.03
C ALA A 73 -36.06 1.78 17.08
N SER A 74 -37.00 0.90 17.38
CA SER A 74 -36.76 -0.55 17.37
C SER A 74 -36.84 -1.08 15.94
N ILE A 75 -35.69 -1.33 15.32
CA ILE A 75 -35.57 -1.88 13.96
C ILE A 75 -34.86 -3.23 14.05
N PRO A 76 -35.58 -4.37 13.90
CA PRO A 76 -35.01 -5.70 14.09
C PRO A 76 -33.78 -6.00 13.24
N ALA A 77 -33.76 -5.54 11.99
CA ALA A 77 -32.64 -5.77 11.06
C ALA A 77 -31.31 -5.15 11.53
N LEU A 78 -31.33 -4.11 12.39
CA LEU A 78 -30.11 -3.56 13.00
C LEU A 78 -29.37 -4.59 13.86
N LEU A 79 -30.08 -5.58 14.42
CA LEU A 79 -29.49 -6.56 15.33
C LEU A 79 -28.55 -7.55 14.60
N ASN A 80 -28.65 -7.67 13.27
CA ASN A 80 -27.82 -8.57 12.47
C ASN A 80 -26.31 -8.29 12.60
N ILE A 81 -25.94 -7.03 12.90
CA ILE A 81 -24.55 -6.63 13.10
C ILE A 81 -23.87 -7.34 14.28
N ARG A 82 -24.65 -7.86 15.24
CA ARG A 82 -24.14 -8.61 16.40
C ARG A 82 -23.28 -9.81 15.99
N SER A 83 -23.52 -10.37 14.81
CA SER A 83 -22.71 -11.46 14.24
C SER A 83 -21.23 -11.10 14.05
N ASN A 84 -20.91 -9.80 13.92
CA ASN A 84 -19.55 -9.28 13.78
C ASN A 84 -18.83 -9.09 15.12
N PHE A 85 -19.54 -9.21 16.24
CA PHE A 85 -18.96 -9.02 17.56
C PHE A 85 -18.46 -10.35 18.13
N PRO A 86 -17.44 -10.33 19.00
CA PRO A 86 -17.06 -11.49 19.79
C PRO A 86 -18.26 -12.02 20.58
N PRO A 87 -18.32 -13.34 20.89
CA PRO A 87 -19.46 -13.98 21.57
C PRO A 87 -19.96 -13.23 22.82
N SER A 88 -19.05 -12.60 23.58
CA SER A 88 -19.37 -11.83 24.80
C SER A 88 -20.29 -10.64 24.57
N TYR A 89 -20.33 -10.07 23.36
CA TYR A 89 -21.09 -8.86 23.03
C TYR A 89 -22.34 -9.14 22.18
N GLN A 90 -22.53 -10.37 21.70
CA GLN A 90 -23.57 -10.68 20.70
C GLN A 90 -25.00 -10.56 21.24
N GLN A 91 -25.18 -10.66 22.56
CA GLN A 91 -26.50 -10.55 23.19
C GLN A 91 -26.77 -9.14 23.75
N GLU A 92 -25.81 -8.22 23.66
CA GLU A 92 -25.97 -6.89 24.22
C GLU A 92 -26.92 -6.01 23.41
N GLU A 93 -27.66 -5.18 24.11
CA GLU A 93 -28.39 -4.07 23.50
C GLU A 93 -27.45 -3.14 22.74
N LEU A 94 -27.96 -2.53 21.67
CA LEU A 94 -27.18 -1.68 20.79
C LEU A 94 -27.52 -0.20 21.02
N ASN A 95 -26.50 0.65 20.94
CA ASN A 95 -26.63 2.07 20.69
C ASN A 95 -26.41 2.32 19.19
N THR A 96 -27.43 2.86 18.51
CA THR A 96 -27.40 3.11 17.07
C THR A 96 -27.43 4.60 16.79
N GLN A 97 -26.57 5.05 15.88
CA GLN A 97 -26.55 6.43 15.43
C GLN A 97 -26.27 6.54 13.93
N VAL A 98 -26.77 7.62 13.36
CA VAL A 98 -26.48 8.08 12.01
C VAL A 98 -25.59 9.32 12.10
N SER A 99 -24.53 9.37 11.30
CA SER A 99 -23.78 10.61 11.08
C SER A 99 -23.75 10.96 9.59
N GLU A 100 -24.01 12.22 9.26
CA GLU A 100 -24.09 12.70 7.88
C GLU A 100 -23.29 13.98 7.65
N ILE A 101 -22.81 14.11 6.43
CA ILE A 101 -22.25 15.35 5.89
C ILE A 101 -22.96 15.70 4.58
N GLN A 102 -23.40 16.94 4.46
CA GLN A 102 -24.00 17.45 3.23
C GLN A 102 -22.91 17.93 2.26
N HIS A 103 -23.07 17.57 1.00
CA HIS A 103 -22.22 17.97 -0.10
C HIS A 103 -22.85 19.13 -0.89
N ALA A 104 -22.01 19.87 -1.62
CA ALA A 104 -22.43 21.08 -2.37
C ALA A 104 -23.46 20.78 -3.47
N ASN A 105 -23.53 19.55 -3.96
CA ASN A 105 -24.56 19.09 -4.90
C ASN A 105 -25.90 18.77 -4.20
N GLY A 106 -26.03 19.06 -2.90
CA GLY A 106 -27.24 18.81 -2.10
C GLY A 106 -27.35 17.38 -1.58
N LEU A 107 -26.47 16.46 -1.99
CA LEU A 107 -26.47 15.07 -1.54
C LEU A 107 -25.86 14.92 -0.15
N PHE A 108 -26.27 13.87 0.57
CA PHE A 108 -25.78 13.54 1.89
C PHE A 108 -25.00 12.23 1.84
N LEU A 109 -23.76 12.27 2.31
CA LEU A 109 -22.97 11.09 2.61
C LEU A 109 -23.18 10.76 4.09
N GLY A 110 -23.62 9.54 4.37
CA GLY A 110 -23.95 9.08 5.70
C GLY A 110 -23.23 7.80 6.09
N ILE A 111 -23.10 7.61 7.40
CA ILE A 111 -22.65 6.38 8.04
C ILE A 111 -23.65 5.99 9.11
N LEU A 112 -24.10 4.73 9.07
CA LEU A 112 -24.95 4.14 10.10
C LEU A 112 -24.09 3.21 10.96
N THR A 113 -24.11 3.43 12.27
CA THR A 113 -23.34 2.62 13.23
C THR A 113 -24.23 2.08 14.34
N SER A 114 -23.97 0.85 14.77
CA SER A 114 -24.62 0.21 15.90
C SER A 114 -23.55 -0.45 16.77
N ARG A 115 -23.48 -0.06 18.05
CA ARG A 115 -22.47 -0.51 19.02
C ARG A 115 -23.09 -1.18 20.21
N PRO A 116 -22.44 -2.17 20.85
CA PRO A 116 -22.89 -2.67 22.15
C PRO A 116 -22.95 -1.53 23.18
N LYS A 117 -24.01 -1.45 23.99
CA LYS A 117 -24.21 -0.38 24.99
C LYS A 117 -23.11 -0.34 26.04
N SER A 118 -22.43 -1.45 26.34
CA SER A 118 -21.29 -1.48 27.26
C SER A 118 -20.08 -0.71 26.72
N VAL A 119 -19.97 -0.56 25.39
CA VAL A 119 -18.87 0.14 24.73
C VAL A 119 -19.16 1.63 24.72
N LYS A 120 -18.58 2.35 25.69
CA LYS A 120 -18.71 3.81 25.76
C LYS A 120 -18.07 4.46 24.54
N ALA A 121 -18.72 5.48 23.99
CA ALA A 121 -18.11 6.34 22.98
C ALA A 121 -16.89 7.04 23.59
N ASP A 122 -15.70 6.68 23.14
CA ASP A 122 -14.46 7.35 23.50
C ASP A 122 -14.04 8.38 22.44
N GLY A 123 -13.04 9.20 22.75
CA GLY A 123 -12.56 10.22 21.82
C GLY A 123 -12.01 9.63 20.52
N PHE A 124 -11.54 8.39 20.54
CA PHE A 124 -10.99 7.72 19.38
C PHE A 124 -12.08 7.21 18.43
N GLY A 125 -13.10 6.50 18.92
CA GLY A 125 -14.21 5.97 18.10
C GLY A 125 -14.97 7.09 17.39
N VAL A 126 -15.22 8.20 18.10
CA VAL A 126 -15.82 9.40 17.51
C VAL A 126 -14.94 10.00 16.42
N TRP A 127 -13.62 10.07 16.64
CA TRP A 127 -12.67 10.53 15.62
C TRP A 127 -12.64 9.57 14.41
N ALA A 128 -12.64 8.26 14.65
CA ALA A 128 -12.54 7.24 13.62
C ALA A 128 -13.75 7.26 12.66
N GLU A 129 -14.97 7.38 13.18
CA GLU A 129 -16.17 7.57 12.34
C GLU A 129 -16.06 8.81 11.46
N ARG A 130 -15.65 9.94 12.05
CA ARG A 130 -15.49 11.21 11.31
C ARG A 130 -14.40 11.09 10.26
N PHE A 131 -13.30 10.43 10.59
CA PHE A 131 -12.22 10.14 9.65
C PHE A 131 -12.75 9.35 8.45
N VAL A 132 -13.49 8.26 8.68
CA VAL A 132 -14.11 7.48 7.60
C VAL A 132 -15.04 8.34 6.75
N LEU A 133 -15.94 9.10 7.37
CA LEU A 133 -16.91 9.94 6.64
C LEU A 133 -16.24 11.02 5.78
N LEU A 134 -15.09 11.55 6.21
CA LEU A 134 -14.38 12.62 5.50
C LEU A 134 -13.41 12.11 4.43
N GLU A 135 -12.82 10.94 4.65
CA GLU A 135 -11.73 10.40 3.85
C GLU A 135 -12.16 9.25 2.93
N THR A 136 -13.39 8.74 3.07
CA THR A 136 -13.92 7.73 2.13
C THR A 136 -14.08 8.30 0.72
N GLU A 137 -13.65 7.54 -0.28
CA GLU A 137 -13.79 7.83 -1.71
C GLU A 137 -15.01 7.08 -2.27
N PHE A 138 -16.13 7.22 -1.59
CA PHE A 138 -17.40 6.64 -1.98
C PHE A 138 -18.19 7.61 -2.88
N GLN A 139 -18.44 7.21 -4.11
CA GLN A 139 -19.32 7.84 -5.08
C GLN A 139 -20.63 7.06 -5.21
N PRO A 140 -21.75 7.75 -5.47
CA PRO A 140 -23.05 7.12 -5.70
C PRO A 140 -23.12 6.51 -7.10
N PHE A 141 -22.40 5.40 -7.30
CA PHE A 141 -22.40 4.65 -8.55
C PHE A 141 -23.62 3.76 -8.68
N ALA A 142 -24.21 3.75 -9.87
CA ALA A 142 -25.28 2.82 -10.22
C ALA A 142 -24.73 1.42 -10.50
N HIS A 143 -25.58 0.41 -10.33
CA HIS A 143 -25.32 -0.93 -10.83
C HIS A 143 -25.43 -0.98 -12.35
N ILE A 144 -24.85 -2.03 -12.95
CA ILE A 144 -24.91 -2.25 -14.39
C ILE A 144 -26.37 -2.27 -14.86
N SER A 145 -26.70 -1.39 -15.80
CA SER A 145 -28.07 -1.25 -16.30
C SER A 145 -28.40 -2.36 -17.29
N THR A 146 -29.64 -2.88 -17.22
CA THR A 146 -30.23 -3.77 -18.24
C THR A 146 -30.92 -2.99 -19.37
N SER A 147 -30.88 -1.65 -19.34
CA SER A 147 -31.47 -0.79 -20.37
C SER A 147 -30.95 -1.13 -21.77
N THR A 148 -31.85 -1.13 -22.75
CA THR A 148 -31.54 -1.36 -24.17
C THR A 148 -31.20 -0.08 -24.93
N THR A 149 -31.06 1.05 -24.23
CA THR A 149 -30.63 2.30 -24.87
C THR A 149 -29.22 2.14 -25.48
N PRO A 150 -28.94 2.78 -26.64
CA PRO A 150 -27.65 2.62 -27.32
C PRO A 150 -26.44 2.94 -26.43
N TRP A 151 -26.55 3.97 -25.58
CA TRP A 151 -25.47 4.35 -24.67
C TRP A 151 -25.25 3.32 -23.55
N ALA A 152 -26.31 2.75 -22.99
CA ALA A 152 -26.20 1.74 -21.94
C ALA A 152 -25.60 0.44 -22.49
N GLN A 153 -25.98 0.07 -23.72
CA GLN A 153 -25.34 -1.03 -24.43
C GLN A 153 -23.84 -0.78 -24.64
N LYS A 154 -23.46 0.39 -25.14
CA LYS A 154 -22.05 0.77 -25.31
C LYS A 154 -21.27 0.73 -23.99
N HIS A 155 -21.86 1.20 -22.89
CA HIS A 155 -21.23 1.13 -21.56
C HIS A 155 -20.97 -0.32 -21.14
N ARG A 156 -21.93 -1.23 -21.35
CA ARG A 156 -21.75 -2.66 -21.07
C ARG A 156 -20.66 -3.29 -21.92
N GLU A 157 -20.62 -2.97 -23.21
CA GLU A 157 -19.58 -3.44 -24.13
C GLU A 157 -18.19 -2.97 -23.68
N THR A 158 -18.03 -1.69 -23.34
CA THR A 158 -16.78 -1.16 -22.77
C THR A 158 -16.37 -1.92 -21.50
N CYS A 159 -17.31 -2.14 -20.58
CA CYS A 159 -17.02 -2.90 -19.34
C CYS A 159 -16.57 -4.34 -19.65
N ALA A 160 -17.21 -5.00 -20.62
CA ALA A 160 -16.87 -6.36 -21.03
C ALA A 160 -15.45 -6.45 -21.59
N VAL A 161 -15.07 -5.52 -22.47
CA VAL A 161 -13.71 -5.45 -23.03
C VAL A 161 -12.67 -5.20 -21.93
N ILE A 162 -12.95 -4.33 -20.96
CA ILE A 162 -12.05 -4.10 -19.81
C ILE A 162 -11.89 -5.36 -18.96
N ALA A 163 -12.98 -6.10 -18.71
CA ALA A 163 -12.92 -7.37 -17.99
C ALA A 163 -12.10 -8.43 -18.74
N GLU A 164 -12.18 -8.48 -20.07
CA GLU A 164 -11.36 -9.36 -20.91
C GLU A 164 -9.88 -8.98 -20.89
N ILE A 165 -9.56 -7.67 -20.92
CA ILE A 165 -8.17 -7.20 -20.75
C ILE A 165 -7.64 -7.62 -19.38
N PHE A 166 -8.42 -7.44 -18.31
CA PHE A 166 -8.02 -7.87 -16.96
C PHE A 166 -7.78 -9.38 -16.89
N GLU A 167 -8.73 -10.17 -17.40
CA GLU A 167 -8.66 -11.62 -17.40
C GLU A 167 -7.44 -12.15 -18.15
N ARG A 168 -7.13 -11.60 -19.32
CA ARG A 168 -5.99 -12.02 -20.15
C ARG A 168 -4.65 -11.54 -19.60
N ARG A 169 -4.57 -10.32 -19.09
CA ARG A 169 -3.28 -9.69 -18.73
C ARG A 169 -2.87 -9.94 -17.29
N LEU A 170 -3.81 -9.84 -16.35
CA LEU A 170 -3.49 -9.77 -14.92
C LEU A 170 -4.13 -10.87 -14.09
N LYS A 171 -5.32 -11.39 -14.41
CA LYS A 171 -6.02 -12.34 -13.53
C LYS A 171 -5.16 -13.57 -13.23
N ASN A 172 -4.97 -13.85 -11.95
CA ASN A 172 -4.42 -15.12 -11.52
C ASN A 172 -5.52 -16.16 -11.41
N VAL A 173 -5.24 -17.40 -11.82
CA VAL A 173 -6.15 -18.53 -11.64
C VAL A 173 -5.88 -19.18 -10.28
N SER A 174 -6.95 -19.52 -9.56
CA SER A 174 -6.89 -20.26 -8.31
C SER A 174 -7.54 -21.64 -8.46
N LYS A 175 -7.28 -22.56 -7.53
CA LYS A 175 -7.85 -23.91 -7.56
C LYS A 175 -9.38 -23.90 -7.55
N ASP A 176 -9.98 -22.99 -6.78
CA ASP A 176 -11.41 -22.85 -6.61
C ASP A 176 -11.94 -21.56 -7.29
N ASP A 177 -11.42 -21.23 -8.49
CA ASP A 177 -11.74 -19.98 -9.19
C ASP A 177 -13.24 -19.81 -9.47
N GLN A 178 -13.81 -18.70 -9.04
CA GLN A 178 -15.22 -18.32 -9.19
C GLN A 178 -15.40 -17.12 -10.13
N TRP A 179 -14.38 -16.78 -10.92
CA TRP A 179 -14.45 -15.66 -11.86
C TRP A 179 -15.65 -15.79 -12.82
N HIS A 180 -15.81 -16.94 -13.47
CA HIS A 180 -16.93 -17.19 -14.39
C HIS A 180 -18.25 -17.57 -13.71
N VAL A 181 -18.25 -17.78 -12.39
CA VAL A 181 -19.46 -18.12 -11.61
C VAL A 181 -20.17 -16.86 -11.14
N CYS A 182 -19.42 -15.93 -10.53
CA CYS A 182 -19.96 -14.67 -9.99
C CYS A 182 -18.95 -13.52 -10.03
N GLY A 183 -17.65 -13.82 -10.01
CA GLY A 183 -16.59 -12.82 -9.90
C GLY A 183 -16.59 -11.76 -11.01
N LYS A 184 -16.79 -12.19 -12.26
CA LYS A 184 -16.83 -11.30 -13.43
C LYS A 184 -17.96 -10.30 -13.32
N GLU A 185 -19.13 -10.70 -12.81
CA GLU A 185 -20.26 -9.80 -12.60
C GLU A 185 -19.96 -8.73 -11.54
N VAL A 186 -19.30 -9.12 -10.44
CA VAL A 186 -18.85 -8.19 -9.40
C VAL A 186 -17.84 -7.19 -9.96
N PHE A 187 -16.89 -7.66 -10.77
CA PHE A 187 -15.92 -6.80 -11.45
C PHE A 187 -16.60 -5.81 -12.41
N LEU A 188 -17.50 -6.31 -13.27
CA LEU A 188 -18.24 -5.50 -14.24
C LEU A 188 -19.06 -4.40 -13.55
N ASN A 189 -19.78 -4.73 -12.47
CA ASN A 189 -20.52 -3.73 -11.70
C ASN A 189 -19.60 -2.64 -11.13
N ARG A 190 -18.41 -3.02 -10.64
CA ARG A 190 -17.45 -2.07 -10.08
C ARG A 190 -16.89 -1.13 -11.15
N VAL A 191 -16.60 -1.65 -12.35
CA VAL A 191 -16.14 -0.85 -13.50
C VAL A 191 -17.26 0.02 -14.08
N TYR A 192 -18.49 -0.51 -14.15
CA TYR A 192 -19.63 0.18 -14.73
C TYR A 192 -19.91 1.53 -14.07
N GLY A 193 -19.78 1.64 -12.75
CA GLY A 193 -19.95 2.90 -12.03
C GLY A 193 -19.04 4.03 -12.55
N TYR A 194 -17.81 3.71 -12.94
CA TYR A 194 -16.89 4.67 -13.56
C TYR A 194 -17.28 4.98 -15.01
N VAL A 195 -17.61 3.96 -15.79
CA VAL A 195 -17.99 4.09 -17.21
C VAL A 195 -19.26 4.93 -17.36
N ASP A 196 -20.28 4.67 -16.54
CA ASP A 196 -21.54 5.40 -16.51
C ASP A 196 -21.35 6.90 -16.21
N LYS A 197 -20.40 7.22 -15.33
CA LYS A 197 -20.06 8.59 -14.95
C LYS A 197 -18.96 9.21 -15.81
N ASN A 198 -18.44 8.49 -16.81
CA ASN A 198 -17.31 8.91 -17.63
C ASN A 198 -16.09 9.34 -16.78
N LEU A 199 -15.81 8.58 -15.71
CA LEU A 199 -14.72 8.83 -14.78
C LEU A 199 -13.57 7.84 -15.02
N PRO A 200 -12.30 8.24 -14.81
CA PRO A 200 -11.19 7.30 -14.85
C PRO A 200 -11.32 6.20 -13.78
N ILE A 201 -11.16 4.94 -14.19
CA ILE A 201 -11.28 3.76 -13.31
C ILE A 201 -10.15 3.76 -12.28
N GLN A 202 -10.49 3.51 -11.01
CA GLN A 202 -9.50 3.41 -9.95
C GLN A 202 -9.29 1.95 -9.53
N LEU A 203 -8.05 1.47 -9.61
CA LEU A 203 -7.65 0.13 -9.15
C LEU A 203 -6.76 0.28 -7.91
N ALA A 204 -7.00 -0.55 -6.89
CA ALA A 204 -6.20 -0.57 -5.66
C ALA A 204 -5.44 -1.88 -5.53
N LEU A 205 -4.11 -1.81 -5.49
CA LEU A 205 -3.23 -2.96 -5.36
C LEU A 205 -2.30 -2.80 -4.15
N PRO A 206 -2.66 -3.37 -2.98
CA PRO A 206 -1.72 -3.59 -1.89
C PRO A 206 -0.58 -4.52 -2.31
N ALA A 207 0.64 -3.98 -2.44
CA ALA A 207 1.81 -4.72 -2.92
C ALA A 207 3.11 -3.92 -2.71
N PHE A 208 4.24 -4.59 -2.99
CA PHE A 208 5.59 -4.01 -2.97
C PHE A 208 5.97 -3.39 -1.60
N PRO A 209 5.89 -4.13 -0.48
CA PRO A 209 6.22 -3.60 0.85
C PRO A 209 7.68 -3.16 0.95
N CYS A 210 8.59 -4.10 0.73
CA CYS A 210 10.05 -4.00 0.71
C CYS A 210 10.63 -5.37 0.32
N LYS A 211 11.90 -5.45 -0.10
CA LYS A 211 12.59 -6.75 -0.25
C LYS A 211 12.65 -7.52 1.07
N SER A 212 12.54 -8.85 0.99
CA SER A 212 12.79 -9.75 2.12
C SER A 212 14.20 -9.49 2.68
N PRO A 213 14.35 -9.37 4.02
CA PRO A 213 15.66 -9.23 4.63
C PRO A 213 16.46 -10.55 4.64
N ASN A 214 15.84 -11.67 4.25
CA ASN A 214 16.51 -12.96 4.15
C ASN A 214 17.34 -13.01 2.85
N PRO A 215 18.69 -13.05 2.95
CA PRO A 215 19.54 -13.07 1.76
C PRO A 215 19.34 -14.34 0.94
N ASN A 216 18.86 -15.45 1.50
CA ASN A 216 18.58 -16.68 0.74
C ASN A 216 17.35 -16.55 -0.16
N LYS A 217 16.49 -15.57 0.09
CA LYS A 217 15.27 -15.30 -0.68
C LYS A 217 15.50 -14.20 -1.73
N ALA A 218 16.01 -13.05 -1.31
CA ALA A 218 16.24 -11.90 -2.19
C ALA A 218 17.72 -11.74 -2.56
N GLY A 219 18.00 -11.22 -3.77
CA GLY A 219 19.36 -10.94 -4.22
C GLY A 219 20.00 -9.72 -3.57
N GLY A 220 19.17 -8.75 -3.17
CA GLY A 220 19.56 -7.54 -2.44
C GLY A 220 18.39 -6.94 -1.67
N ILE A 221 18.58 -5.73 -1.13
CA ILE A 221 17.58 -5.02 -0.31
C ILE A 221 16.77 -3.96 -1.08
N MET A 222 17.18 -3.65 -2.30
CA MET A 222 16.53 -2.67 -3.18
C MET A 222 15.68 -3.37 -4.26
N PRO A 223 14.74 -2.67 -4.91
CA PRO A 223 14.05 -3.19 -6.08
C PRO A 223 15.06 -3.70 -7.12
N ASP A 224 14.79 -4.86 -7.70
CA ASP A 224 15.63 -5.49 -8.72
C ASP A 224 14.81 -5.77 -9.99
N LEU A 225 15.37 -6.51 -10.95
CA LEU A 225 14.70 -6.76 -12.24
C LEU A 225 13.27 -7.32 -12.09
N ALA A 226 12.98 -8.05 -11.00
CA ALA A 226 11.65 -8.57 -10.76
C ALA A 226 10.61 -7.47 -10.56
N GLU A 227 10.95 -6.42 -9.81
CA GLU A 227 10.09 -5.26 -9.62
C GLU A 227 9.89 -4.46 -10.92
N HIS A 228 10.93 -4.32 -11.75
CA HIS A 228 10.83 -3.64 -13.04
C HIS A 228 9.85 -4.35 -13.98
N ILE A 229 9.98 -5.67 -14.15
CA ILE A 229 9.06 -6.46 -14.98
C ILE A 229 7.62 -6.37 -14.46
N ALA A 230 7.44 -6.38 -13.14
CA ALA A 230 6.12 -6.25 -12.54
C ALA A 230 5.49 -4.88 -12.82
N MET A 231 6.26 -3.79 -12.74
CA MET A 231 5.77 -2.45 -13.10
C MET A 231 5.40 -2.35 -14.58
N ASP A 232 6.17 -2.99 -15.48
CA ASP A 232 5.85 -3.03 -16.90
C ASP A 232 4.52 -3.74 -17.18
N ALA A 233 4.28 -4.87 -16.53
CA ALA A 233 3.03 -5.61 -16.67
C ALA A 233 1.82 -4.78 -16.21
N LEU A 234 1.95 -4.08 -15.07
CA LEU A 234 0.90 -3.20 -14.55
C LEU A 234 0.67 -1.98 -15.46
N HIS A 235 1.73 -1.35 -15.96
CA HIS A 235 1.63 -0.21 -16.86
C HIS A 235 0.99 -0.60 -18.20
N ALA A 236 1.45 -1.71 -18.80
CA ALA A 236 0.91 -2.22 -20.06
C ALA A 236 -0.59 -2.56 -19.97
N PHE A 237 -1.02 -3.15 -18.85
CA PHE A 237 -2.45 -3.36 -18.59
C PHE A 237 -3.24 -2.05 -18.62
N VAL A 238 -2.77 -1.02 -17.92
CA VAL A 238 -3.47 0.28 -17.87
C VAL A 238 -3.47 0.96 -19.24
N GLN A 239 -2.38 0.91 -20.00
CA GLN A 239 -2.34 1.47 -21.35
C GLN A 239 -3.33 0.80 -22.30
N GLU A 240 -3.50 -0.52 -22.19
CA GLU A 240 -4.49 -1.24 -22.99
C GLU A 240 -5.92 -0.85 -22.62
N VAL A 241 -6.20 -0.63 -21.33
CA VAL A 241 -7.49 -0.06 -20.88
C VAL A 241 -7.71 1.35 -21.44
N ASN A 242 -6.68 2.20 -21.41
CA ASN A 242 -6.74 3.56 -21.97
C ASN A 242 -7.04 3.56 -23.48
N GLY A 243 -6.61 2.53 -24.21
CA GLY A 243 -6.89 2.37 -25.63
C GLY A 243 -8.37 2.09 -25.95
N VAL A 244 -9.15 1.57 -24.99
CA VAL A 244 -10.58 1.24 -25.19
C VAL A 244 -11.54 2.13 -24.40
N TYR A 245 -11.04 2.86 -23.40
CA TYR A 245 -11.86 3.71 -22.53
C TYR A 245 -11.20 5.08 -22.36
N ALA A 246 -11.80 6.12 -22.96
CA ALA A 246 -11.19 7.45 -23.10
C ALA A 246 -10.82 8.15 -21.77
N PRO A 247 -11.60 8.07 -20.68
CA PRO A 247 -11.17 8.58 -19.36
C PRO A 247 -9.98 7.80 -18.77
N GLY A 248 -9.76 6.58 -19.22
CA GLY A 248 -8.65 5.72 -18.82
C GLY A 248 -8.79 5.10 -17.43
N ALA A 249 -7.67 4.62 -16.91
CA ALA A 249 -7.57 4.00 -15.59
C ALA A 249 -6.30 4.41 -14.85
N THR A 250 -6.32 4.30 -13.52
CA THR A 250 -5.15 4.49 -12.65
C THR A 250 -5.00 3.28 -11.73
N MET A 251 -3.81 2.66 -11.78
CA MET A 251 -3.36 1.63 -10.84
C MET A 251 -2.72 2.30 -9.62
N TRP A 252 -3.35 2.21 -8.46
CA TRP A 252 -2.75 2.60 -7.19
C TRP A 252 -1.99 1.43 -6.59
N VAL A 253 -0.66 1.48 -6.67
CA VAL A 253 0.23 0.61 -5.90
C VAL A 253 0.26 1.12 -4.46
N ILE A 254 -0.33 0.35 -3.55
CA ILE A 254 -0.43 0.72 -2.14
C ILE A 254 0.62 -0.06 -1.35
N ASN A 255 1.75 0.59 -1.02
CA ASN A 255 2.81 -0.01 -0.22
C ASN A 255 2.30 -0.31 1.20
N ASP A 256 2.32 -1.59 1.55
CA ASP A 256 1.89 -2.13 2.84
C ASP A 256 3.07 -2.45 3.77
N GLY A 257 4.30 -2.08 3.42
CA GLY A 257 5.50 -2.33 4.23
C GLY A 257 5.40 -1.73 5.64
N HIS A 258 4.88 -0.51 5.74
CA HIS A 258 4.66 0.17 7.04
C HIS A 258 3.63 -0.55 7.92
N VAL A 259 2.71 -1.33 7.33
CA VAL A 259 1.77 -2.15 8.10
C VAL A 259 2.54 -3.22 8.88
N PHE A 260 3.54 -3.84 8.25
CA PHE A 260 4.23 -5.01 8.80
C PHE A 260 5.54 -4.70 9.48
N SER A 261 6.45 -3.89 8.93
CA SER A 261 7.77 -3.51 9.50
C SER A 261 8.39 -4.51 10.49
N ASP A 262 8.11 -4.39 11.79
CA ASP A 262 8.57 -5.23 12.89
C ASP A 262 8.08 -6.69 12.83
N CYS A 263 7.01 -6.99 12.10
CA CYS A 263 6.60 -8.35 11.78
C CYS A 263 7.57 -9.01 10.79
N ILE A 264 8.11 -8.25 9.83
CA ILE A 264 8.98 -8.75 8.75
C ILE A 264 10.46 -8.41 8.95
N GLY A 265 10.82 -7.74 10.06
CA GLY A 265 12.20 -7.44 10.38
C GLY A 265 12.83 -6.29 9.59
N VAL A 266 12.01 -5.38 9.05
CA VAL A 266 12.48 -4.27 8.22
C VAL A 266 12.18 -2.94 8.91
N ASP A 267 13.19 -2.08 9.02
CA ASP A 267 13.09 -0.74 9.59
C ASP A 267 12.17 0.17 8.77
N ASP A 268 11.43 1.07 9.42
CA ASP A 268 10.49 2.00 8.75
C ASP A 268 11.16 2.86 7.68
N GLU A 269 12.39 3.30 7.95
CA GLU A 269 13.16 4.13 7.02
C GLU A 269 13.59 3.32 5.77
N MET A 270 13.73 2.00 5.88
CA MET A 270 14.05 1.14 4.75
C MET A 270 12.83 0.97 3.85
N ILE A 271 11.63 0.86 4.42
CA ILE A 271 10.37 0.86 3.68
C ILE A 271 10.20 2.18 2.92
N ASP A 272 10.44 3.31 3.58
CA ASP A 272 10.41 4.64 2.92
C ASP A 272 11.39 4.74 1.75
N THR A 273 12.55 4.12 1.89
CA THR A 273 13.59 4.11 0.85
C THR A 273 13.17 3.25 -0.33
N TYR A 274 12.64 2.05 -0.06
CA TYR A 274 12.15 1.14 -1.09
C TYR A 274 11.00 1.77 -1.89
N ASP A 275 10.02 2.39 -1.20
CA ASP A 275 8.90 3.09 -1.83
C ASP A 275 9.37 4.26 -2.72
N ALA A 276 10.33 5.06 -2.22
CA ALA A 276 10.93 6.14 -3.00
C ALA A 276 11.68 5.62 -4.26
N CYS A 277 12.39 4.49 -4.14
CA CYS A 277 13.05 3.84 -5.27
C CYS A 277 12.03 3.37 -6.32
N MET A 278 10.96 2.68 -5.91
CA MET A 278 9.89 2.23 -6.82
C MET A 278 9.29 3.39 -7.61
N ALA A 279 8.94 4.49 -6.92
CA ALA A 279 8.40 5.68 -7.57
C ALA A 279 9.39 6.33 -8.55
N ALA A 280 10.68 6.38 -8.18
CA ALA A 280 11.74 6.92 -9.04
C ALA A 280 11.96 6.05 -10.29
N ILE A 281 11.99 4.72 -10.14
CA ILE A 281 12.11 3.78 -11.26
C ILE A 281 10.95 3.97 -12.23
N TYR A 282 9.71 3.99 -11.75
CA TYR A 282 8.54 4.15 -12.61
C TYR A 282 8.60 5.47 -13.39
N LYS A 283 8.89 6.59 -12.70
CA LYS A 283 8.99 7.90 -13.34
C LYS A 283 10.10 7.98 -14.39
N GLN A 284 11.21 7.29 -14.17
CA GLN A 284 12.30 7.23 -15.15
C GLN A 284 11.92 6.40 -16.37
N ARG A 285 11.23 5.27 -16.15
CA ARG A 285 10.85 4.34 -17.21
C ARG A 285 9.72 4.89 -18.08
N TYR A 286 8.82 5.68 -17.49
CA TYR A 286 7.65 6.25 -18.14
C TYR A 286 7.56 7.77 -17.87
N PRO A 287 8.48 8.59 -18.40
CA PRO A 287 8.58 10.02 -18.07
C PRO A 287 7.40 10.84 -18.61
N GLU A 288 6.83 10.43 -19.74
CA GLU A 288 5.75 11.15 -20.41
C GLU A 288 4.35 10.59 -20.12
N ASP A 289 4.24 9.47 -19.36
CA ASP A 289 3.00 8.74 -19.01
C ASP A 289 1.77 9.21 -19.81
N ALA A 290 1.76 8.90 -21.11
CA ALA A 290 0.99 9.61 -22.14
C ALA A 290 -0.52 9.33 -22.12
N GLY A 291 -1.02 8.75 -21.03
CA GLY A 291 -2.43 8.47 -20.82
C GLY A 291 -3.25 9.70 -20.43
N PRO A 292 -4.59 9.61 -20.49
CA PRO A 292 -5.49 10.68 -20.05
C PRO A 292 -5.35 10.99 -18.55
N VAL A 293 -4.90 10.01 -17.78
CA VAL A 293 -4.54 10.10 -16.36
C VAL A 293 -3.25 9.32 -16.11
N PRO A 294 -2.50 9.61 -15.03
CA PRO A 294 -1.33 8.83 -14.67
C PRO A 294 -1.68 7.34 -14.51
N ALA A 295 -0.94 6.48 -15.19
CA ALA A 295 -1.25 5.06 -15.26
C ALA A 295 -0.96 4.35 -13.94
N ILE A 296 0.15 4.67 -13.26
CA ILE A 296 0.48 4.14 -11.93
C ILE A 296 0.72 5.29 -10.94
N LYS A 297 0.14 5.15 -9.74
CA LYS A 297 0.39 6.01 -8.59
C LYS A 297 0.80 5.19 -7.38
N PHE A 298 1.63 5.78 -6.52
CA PHE A 298 2.15 5.14 -5.31
C PHE A 298 1.53 5.79 -4.07
N LYS A 299 1.15 4.95 -3.09
CA LYS A 299 0.57 5.38 -1.82
C LYS A 299 1.02 4.43 -0.70
N GLY A 300 1.35 4.93 0.47
CA GLY A 300 1.63 4.11 1.65
C GLY A 300 0.65 4.35 2.80
N LEU A 301 0.82 3.59 3.89
CA LEU A 301 0.05 3.77 5.12
C LEU A 301 0.13 5.21 5.67
N LYS A 302 1.31 5.83 5.60
CA LYS A 302 1.51 7.23 6.00
C LYS A 302 0.73 8.21 5.13
N ASN A 303 0.56 7.93 3.83
CA ASN A 303 -0.25 8.76 2.95
C ASN A 303 -1.74 8.60 3.23
N ILE A 304 -2.21 7.39 3.58
CA ILE A 304 -3.61 7.13 3.95
C ILE A 304 -4.03 8.01 5.14
N PHE A 305 -3.18 8.13 6.15
CA PHE A 305 -3.45 8.99 7.31
C PHE A 305 -2.91 10.43 7.16
N ALA A 306 -2.24 10.73 6.04
CA ALA A 306 -1.48 11.97 5.81
C ALA A 306 -0.65 12.38 7.04
N ALA A 307 0.27 11.48 7.40
CA ALA A 307 1.12 11.57 8.58
C ALA A 307 2.06 12.79 8.59
N ASP A 308 2.26 13.43 7.45
CA ASP A 308 3.02 14.66 7.25
C ASP A 308 2.26 15.94 7.63
N SER A 309 0.95 15.84 7.86
CA SER A 309 0.12 16.99 8.20
C SER A 309 0.35 17.56 9.60
N ASP A 310 0.10 18.87 9.73
CA ASP A 310 0.01 19.55 11.02
C ASP A 310 -1.06 18.89 11.91
N GLY A 311 -0.68 18.56 13.15
CA GLY A 311 -1.60 18.00 14.13
C GLY A 311 -1.72 16.48 14.13
N PHE A 312 -1.12 15.76 13.16
CA PHE A 312 -1.11 14.29 13.13
C PHE A 312 -0.59 13.69 14.44
N LEU A 313 0.54 14.19 14.96
CA LEU A 313 1.10 13.74 16.25
C LEU A 313 0.17 14.03 17.44
N GLY A 314 -0.76 14.98 17.32
CA GLY A 314 -1.77 15.26 18.33
C GLY A 314 -2.75 14.09 18.51
N LEU A 315 -2.95 13.25 17.49
CA LEU A 315 -3.81 12.07 17.54
C LEU A 315 -3.30 11.01 18.51
N GLN A 316 -2.00 11.03 18.86
CA GLN A 316 -1.45 10.14 19.88
C GLN A 316 -2.17 10.28 21.23
N LYS A 317 -2.72 11.47 21.54
CA LYS A 317 -3.51 11.70 22.75
C LYS A 317 -4.84 10.95 22.76
N LEU A 318 -5.42 10.70 21.59
CA LEU A 318 -6.67 9.95 21.45
C LEU A 318 -6.46 8.45 21.71
N LEU A 319 -5.24 7.97 21.53
CA LEU A 319 -4.85 6.57 21.69
C LEU A 319 -4.25 6.26 23.07
N GLN A 320 -4.39 7.15 24.06
CA GLN A 320 -3.78 6.97 25.39
C GLN A 320 -4.23 5.67 26.10
N ASN A 321 -5.40 5.14 25.73
CA ASN A 321 -5.93 3.86 26.22
C ASN A 321 -5.88 2.74 25.16
N SER A 322 -5.22 2.96 24.03
CA SER A 322 -5.15 1.96 22.95
C SER A 322 -4.33 0.74 23.40
N HIS A 323 -4.78 -0.45 23.00
CA HIS A 323 -4.13 -1.72 23.28
C HIS A 323 -2.63 -1.68 22.94
N GLN A 324 -1.81 -2.35 23.76
CA GLN A 324 -0.39 -2.54 23.44
C GLN A 324 -0.28 -3.33 22.14
N MET A 325 0.29 -2.69 21.11
CA MET A 325 0.70 -3.38 19.90
C MET A 325 2.06 -4.04 20.18
N PRO A 326 2.16 -5.38 20.14
CA PRO A 326 3.41 -6.06 20.38
C PRO A 326 4.32 -5.91 19.16
N HIS A 327 5.62 -5.93 19.44
CA HIS A 327 6.69 -5.86 18.45
C HIS A 327 7.62 -7.07 18.63
N PRO A 328 7.27 -8.23 18.05
CA PRO A 328 8.00 -9.48 18.30
C PRO A 328 9.42 -9.51 17.73
N VAL A 329 9.72 -8.67 16.73
CA VAL A 329 11.06 -8.53 16.13
C VAL A 329 11.56 -7.12 16.34
N LYS A 330 12.85 -6.99 16.65
CA LYS A 330 13.48 -5.70 16.92
C LYS A 330 13.82 -4.99 15.61
N THR A 331 13.11 -3.90 15.34
CA THR A 331 13.37 -2.97 14.22
C THR A 331 13.40 -1.53 14.71
N LYS A 332 13.89 -0.60 13.88
CA LYS A 332 13.79 0.84 14.13
C LYS A 332 12.45 1.35 13.61
N LEU A 333 11.60 1.74 14.56
CA LEU A 333 10.28 2.29 14.28
C LEU A 333 10.30 3.82 14.38
N THR A 334 9.59 4.48 13.47
CA THR A 334 9.34 5.91 13.48
C THR A 334 8.02 6.20 14.17
N GLY A 335 7.94 7.32 14.90
CA GLY A 335 6.71 7.69 15.62
C GLY A 335 5.51 7.90 14.69
N GLU A 336 5.73 8.35 13.46
CA GLU A 336 4.67 8.58 12.48
C GLU A 336 4.06 7.25 11.98
N ALA A 337 4.88 6.30 11.53
CA ALA A 337 4.40 5.01 11.05
C ALA A 337 3.78 4.18 12.18
N GLU A 338 4.35 4.24 13.38
CA GLU A 338 3.83 3.58 14.57
C GLU A 338 2.43 4.10 14.94
N LEU A 339 2.23 5.41 14.88
CA LEU A 339 0.92 6.02 15.08
C LEU A 339 -0.06 5.54 14.01
N CYS A 340 0.33 5.50 12.73
CA CYS A 340 -0.51 4.98 11.66
C CYS A 340 -0.96 3.53 11.89
N ARG A 341 -0.07 2.63 12.37
CA ARG A 341 -0.44 1.24 12.69
C ARG A 341 -1.49 1.17 13.78
N LYS A 342 -1.34 1.98 14.84
CA LYS A 342 -2.30 2.04 15.95
C LYS A 342 -3.66 2.57 15.50
N LEU A 343 -3.68 3.61 14.67
CA LEU A 343 -4.91 4.14 14.08
C LEU A 343 -5.60 3.07 13.22
N MET A 344 -4.85 2.39 12.34
CA MET A 344 -5.37 1.30 11.51
C MET A 344 -5.97 0.17 12.34
N LEU A 345 -5.26 -0.30 13.37
CA LEU A 345 -5.74 -1.36 14.27
C LEU A 345 -6.95 -0.90 15.09
N GLY A 346 -6.99 0.34 15.56
CA GLY A 346 -8.16 0.87 16.29
C GLY A 346 -9.39 1.02 15.41
N ILE A 347 -9.22 1.37 14.13
CA ILE A 347 -10.34 1.50 13.18
C ILE A 347 -10.87 0.13 12.79
N GLY A 348 -10.00 -0.76 12.33
CA GLY A 348 -10.39 -1.99 11.62
C GLY A 348 -9.90 -3.29 12.23
N GLY A 349 -9.14 -3.26 13.33
CA GLY A 349 -8.50 -4.45 13.88
C GLY A 349 -9.50 -5.51 14.38
N PRO A 350 -9.29 -6.79 14.06
CA PRO A 350 -10.02 -7.87 14.71
C PRO A 350 -9.60 -8.00 16.19
N ASP A 351 -10.47 -8.62 16.98
CA ASP A 351 -10.19 -8.97 18.37
C ASP A 351 -9.15 -10.10 18.43
N ARG A 352 -8.03 -9.83 19.10
CA ARG A 352 -6.89 -10.75 19.18
C ARG A 352 -7.17 -11.95 20.06
N ALA A 353 -7.92 -11.75 21.15
CA ALA A 353 -8.31 -12.84 22.03
C ALA A 353 -9.24 -13.81 21.28
N TYR A 354 -10.12 -13.28 20.43
CA TYR A 354 -10.98 -14.09 19.58
C TYR A 354 -10.20 -14.85 18.49
N ILE A 355 -9.21 -14.21 17.82
CA ILE A 355 -8.31 -14.93 16.91
C ILE A 355 -7.64 -16.10 17.62
N ARG A 356 -7.11 -15.85 18.83
CA ARG A 356 -6.44 -16.87 19.63
C ARG A 356 -7.37 -18.01 20.02
N GLN A 357 -8.60 -17.68 20.42
CA GLN A 357 -9.64 -18.64 20.71
C GLN A 357 -9.93 -19.56 19.51
N LEU A 358 -10.03 -19.00 18.29
CA LEU A 358 -10.26 -19.81 17.08
C LEU A 358 -9.10 -20.78 16.80
N ILE A 359 -7.85 -20.32 17.00
CA ILE A 359 -6.66 -21.15 16.84
C ILE A 359 -6.66 -22.30 17.87
N GLU A 360 -6.99 -22.02 19.13
CA GLU A 360 -7.07 -23.00 20.21
C GLU A 360 -8.20 -24.02 19.99
N GLN A 361 -9.32 -23.56 19.42
CA GLN A 361 -10.47 -24.40 19.05
C GLN A 361 -10.27 -25.18 17.74
N GLN A 362 -9.12 -25.03 17.08
CA GLN A 362 -8.80 -25.66 15.81
C GLN A 362 -9.80 -25.34 14.69
N GLU A 363 -10.31 -24.11 14.64
CA GLU A 363 -11.12 -23.65 13.51
C GLU A 363 -10.29 -23.78 12.22
N PRO A 364 -10.75 -24.53 11.19
CA PRO A 364 -9.93 -24.92 10.04
C PRO A 364 -9.25 -23.76 9.31
N ASP A 365 -9.98 -22.67 9.06
CA ASP A 365 -9.48 -21.55 8.26
C ASP A 365 -8.46 -20.73 9.06
N ALA A 366 -8.80 -20.36 10.29
CA ALA A 366 -7.90 -19.62 11.18
C ALA A 366 -6.63 -20.41 11.50
N LEU A 367 -6.75 -21.72 11.78
CA LEU A 367 -5.61 -22.57 12.09
C LEU A 367 -4.72 -22.81 10.87
N GLY A 368 -5.33 -23.02 9.70
CA GLY A 368 -4.62 -23.16 8.43
C GLY A 368 -3.79 -21.91 8.11
N LEU A 369 -4.41 -20.73 8.21
CA LEU A 369 -3.75 -19.44 8.01
C LEU A 369 -2.62 -19.23 9.02
N TYR A 370 -2.87 -19.46 10.30
CA TYR A 370 -1.86 -19.33 11.36
C TYR A 370 -0.64 -20.23 11.14
N ARG A 371 -0.85 -21.51 10.80
CA ARG A 371 0.23 -22.48 10.54
C ARG A 371 1.03 -22.12 9.29
N GLY A 372 0.34 -21.74 8.22
CA GLY A 372 0.97 -21.29 6.97
C GLY A 372 1.85 -20.07 7.21
N GLN A 373 1.30 -19.04 7.87
CA GLN A 373 2.02 -17.82 8.22
C GLN A 373 3.21 -18.12 9.14
N THR A 374 3.05 -18.96 10.16
CA THR A 374 4.14 -19.34 11.07
C THR A 374 5.30 -20.01 10.32
N ARG A 375 5.00 -20.94 9.39
CA ARG A 375 6.02 -21.59 8.57
C ARG A 375 6.74 -20.59 7.66
N PHE A 376 6.00 -19.69 7.04
CA PHE A 376 6.56 -18.64 6.20
C PHE A 376 7.50 -17.72 7.00
N MET A 377 7.08 -17.27 8.18
CA MET A 377 7.87 -16.39 9.05
C MET A 377 9.09 -17.09 9.67
N LEU A 378 9.04 -18.40 9.89
CA LEU A 378 10.22 -19.16 10.33
C LEU A 378 11.38 -19.06 9.32
N GLU A 379 11.07 -19.08 8.03
CA GLU A 379 12.06 -18.91 6.97
C GLU A 379 12.46 -17.44 6.82
N ASP A 380 11.49 -16.53 6.73
CA ASP A 380 11.76 -15.12 6.41
C ASP A 380 12.56 -14.42 7.53
N LEU A 381 12.31 -14.79 8.79
CA LEU A 381 12.98 -14.18 9.94
C LEU A 381 14.33 -14.83 10.29
N ALA A 382 14.69 -15.95 9.66
CA ALA A 382 15.79 -16.81 10.11
C ALA A 382 17.15 -16.09 10.23
N ASP A 383 17.42 -15.14 9.33
CA ASP A 383 18.68 -14.40 9.24
C ASP A 383 18.63 -13.00 9.84
N ILE A 384 17.49 -12.55 10.35
CA ILE A 384 17.40 -11.25 11.05
C ILE A 384 18.28 -11.29 12.29
N PRO A 385 19.16 -10.31 12.53
CA PRO A 385 20.11 -10.35 13.64
C PRO A 385 19.51 -10.66 15.02
N SER A 386 18.33 -10.10 15.34
CA SER A 386 17.64 -10.34 16.60
C SER A 386 17.02 -11.73 16.74
N VAL A 387 16.76 -12.42 15.63
CA VAL A 387 16.12 -13.75 15.58
C VAL A 387 17.17 -14.84 15.36
N LYS A 388 18.21 -14.56 14.58
CA LYS A 388 19.30 -15.49 14.23
C LYS A 388 19.99 -16.06 15.47
N SER A 389 20.18 -15.22 16.50
CA SER A 389 20.80 -15.56 17.79
C SER A 389 19.92 -16.41 18.71
N LEU A 390 18.63 -16.58 18.39
CA LEU A 390 17.69 -17.35 19.21
C LEU A 390 17.85 -18.87 18.98
N SER A 391 17.55 -19.66 20.01
CA SER A 391 17.41 -21.12 19.87
C SER A 391 16.27 -21.50 18.92
N GLY A 392 16.28 -22.72 18.36
CA GLY A 392 15.22 -23.19 17.46
C GLY A 392 13.81 -23.11 18.08
N LYS A 393 13.69 -23.36 19.39
CA LYS A 393 12.42 -23.22 20.14
C LYS A 393 11.98 -21.75 20.21
N GLN A 394 12.90 -20.84 20.49
CA GLN A 394 12.62 -19.40 20.53
C GLN A 394 12.27 -18.87 19.13
N LYS A 395 12.96 -19.30 18.07
CA LYS A 395 12.62 -18.93 16.67
C LYS A 395 11.19 -19.31 16.32
N LYS A 396 10.78 -20.55 16.63
CA LYS A 396 9.39 -21.02 16.45
C LYS A 396 8.39 -20.16 17.23
N LYS A 397 8.70 -19.83 18.48
CA LYS A 397 7.84 -18.96 19.31
C LYS A 397 7.73 -17.55 18.73
N THR A 398 8.83 -16.95 18.28
CA THR A 398 8.82 -15.63 17.65
C THR A 398 8.00 -15.65 16.36
N ALA A 399 8.20 -16.63 15.48
CA ALA A 399 7.43 -16.75 14.25
C ALA A 399 5.92 -16.93 14.50
N ALA A 400 5.55 -17.68 15.54
CA ALA A 400 4.16 -17.82 15.97
C ALA A 400 3.56 -16.49 16.43
N LEU A 401 4.27 -15.72 17.26
CA LEU A 401 3.82 -14.38 17.68
C LEU A 401 3.67 -13.43 16.49
N VAL A 402 4.63 -13.45 15.57
CA VAL A 402 4.56 -12.66 14.34
C VAL A 402 3.36 -13.09 13.48
N ALA A 403 3.06 -14.39 13.39
CA ALA A 403 1.91 -14.87 12.62
C ALA A 403 0.58 -14.33 13.17
N GLU A 404 0.38 -14.33 14.49
CA GLU A 404 -0.79 -13.72 15.14
C GLU A 404 -0.90 -12.22 14.80
N GLU A 405 0.22 -11.49 14.87
CA GLU A 405 0.27 -10.07 14.50
C GLU A 405 -0.04 -9.82 13.03
N MET A 406 0.56 -10.60 12.13
CA MET A 406 0.33 -10.45 10.70
C MET A 406 -1.13 -10.72 10.34
N MET A 407 -1.76 -11.73 10.93
CA MET A 407 -3.20 -11.98 10.76
C MET A 407 -4.03 -10.78 11.18
N SER A 408 -3.77 -10.23 12.37
CA SER A 408 -4.49 -9.05 12.89
C SER A 408 -4.29 -7.80 12.01
N ARG A 409 -3.04 -7.48 11.65
CA ARG A 409 -2.70 -6.29 10.86
C ARG A 409 -3.18 -6.41 9.41
N ASN A 410 -3.06 -7.57 8.78
CA ASN A 410 -3.60 -7.84 7.44
C ASN A 410 -5.11 -7.58 7.40
N GLN A 411 -5.84 -8.13 8.37
CA GLN A 411 -7.29 -7.96 8.43
C GLN A 411 -7.66 -6.49 8.69
N ALA A 412 -6.97 -5.82 9.63
CA ALA A 412 -7.18 -4.41 9.92
C ALA A 412 -6.98 -3.52 8.69
N TYR A 413 -5.92 -3.79 7.93
CA TYR A 413 -5.61 -3.07 6.70
C TYR A 413 -6.64 -3.35 5.60
N SER A 414 -7.09 -4.61 5.46
CA SER A 414 -8.16 -4.98 4.52
C SER A 414 -9.49 -4.27 4.85
N ASN A 415 -9.81 -4.13 6.13
CA ASN A 415 -11.00 -3.43 6.62
C ASN A 415 -10.90 -1.91 6.40
N LEU A 416 -9.73 -1.32 6.68
CA LEU A 416 -9.49 0.12 6.44
C LEU A 416 -9.61 0.47 4.95
N THR A 417 -9.01 -0.34 4.07
CA THR A 417 -9.08 -0.12 2.62
C THR A 417 -10.50 -0.28 2.08
N GLU A 418 -11.31 -1.17 2.66
CA GLU A 418 -12.73 -1.30 2.31
C GLU A 418 -13.54 -0.03 2.65
N LEU A 419 -13.30 0.55 3.84
CA LEU A 419 -14.00 1.77 4.26
C LEU A 419 -13.61 2.99 3.43
N LEU A 420 -12.32 3.10 3.08
CA LEU A 420 -11.79 4.30 2.44
C LEU A 420 -11.86 4.25 0.91
N LEU A 421 -11.80 3.07 0.31
CA LEU A 421 -11.74 2.89 -1.15
C LEU A 421 -12.87 1.96 -1.65
N PRO A 422 -14.15 2.16 -1.25
CA PRO A 422 -15.21 1.18 -1.51
C PRO A 422 -15.50 1.00 -3.01
N ASN A 423 -15.32 2.03 -3.83
CA ASN A 423 -15.55 1.93 -5.27
C ASN A 423 -14.35 1.49 -6.09
N TYR A 424 -13.17 1.30 -5.49
CA TYR A 424 -12.00 0.88 -6.25
C TYR A 424 -12.13 -0.58 -6.67
N VAL A 425 -11.62 -0.92 -7.86
CA VAL A 425 -11.39 -2.32 -8.23
C VAL A 425 -10.25 -2.84 -7.36
N ARG A 426 -10.57 -3.69 -6.36
CA ARG A 426 -9.58 -4.20 -5.41
C ARG A 426 -8.83 -5.39 -5.99
N LEU A 427 -7.54 -5.22 -6.19
CA LEU A 427 -6.63 -6.24 -6.65
C LEU A 427 -5.86 -6.83 -5.47
N SER A 428 -5.30 -8.03 -5.65
CA SER A 428 -4.55 -8.74 -4.62
C SER A 428 -3.42 -9.57 -5.21
N ILE A 429 -2.30 -9.62 -4.49
CA ILE A 429 -1.18 -10.53 -4.80
C ILE A 429 -1.32 -11.89 -4.11
N HIS A 430 -2.40 -12.10 -3.36
CA HIS A 430 -2.72 -13.38 -2.75
C HIS A 430 -3.71 -14.15 -3.61
N ALA A 431 -3.55 -15.48 -3.66
CA ALA A 431 -4.50 -16.35 -4.32
C ALA A 431 -5.88 -16.23 -3.64
N HIS A 432 -6.83 -15.65 -4.36
CA HIS A 432 -8.24 -15.60 -3.99
C HIS A 432 -9.03 -16.37 -5.03
N ASN A 433 -10.19 -16.87 -4.64
CA ASN A 433 -11.12 -17.54 -5.54
C ASN A 433 -11.77 -16.59 -6.59
N ASN A 434 -11.37 -15.31 -6.64
CA ASN A 434 -11.90 -14.32 -7.57
C ASN A 434 -13.43 -14.13 -7.54
N ALA A 435 -14.12 -14.52 -6.47
CA ALA A 435 -15.56 -14.26 -6.28
C ALA A 435 -15.87 -12.77 -5.98
N GLY A 436 -14.83 -11.96 -5.78
CA GLY A 436 -14.93 -10.60 -5.24
C GLY A 436 -14.98 -10.58 -3.70
N PRO A 437 -14.81 -9.39 -3.08
CA PRO A 437 -14.55 -8.10 -3.71
C PRO A 437 -13.09 -7.90 -4.15
N LYS A 438 -12.20 -8.87 -3.89
CA LYS A 438 -10.78 -8.82 -4.26
C LYS A 438 -10.48 -9.78 -5.41
N PHE A 439 -9.73 -9.33 -6.39
CA PHE A 439 -9.33 -10.12 -7.55
C PHE A 439 -7.81 -10.37 -7.54
N ALA A 440 -7.42 -11.64 -7.57
CA ALA A 440 -6.02 -12.04 -7.55
C ALA A 440 -5.34 -11.71 -8.88
N ILE A 441 -4.13 -11.16 -8.82
CA ILE A 441 -3.36 -10.79 -10.01
C ILE A 441 -1.98 -11.46 -10.05
N ARG A 442 -1.53 -11.80 -11.26
CA ARG A 442 -0.17 -12.20 -11.56
C ARG A 442 0.63 -10.96 -11.95
N LEU A 443 1.69 -10.68 -11.20
CA LEU A 443 2.56 -9.52 -11.45
C LEU A 443 3.56 -9.75 -12.59
N LEU A 444 3.87 -11.00 -12.91
CA LEU A 444 4.92 -11.36 -13.86
C LEU A 444 4.29 -12.07 -15.07
N PRO A 445 4.53 -11.61 -16.31
CA PRO A 445 3.92 -12.21 -17.49
C PRO A 445 4.33 -13.68 -17.65
N ALA A 446 3.35 -14.58 -17.78
CA ALA A 446 3.60 -16.03 -17.86
C ALA A 446 4.33 -16.47 -19.13
N ASP A 447 4.20 -15.69 -20.20
CA ASP A 447 4.92 -15.85 -21.46
C ASP A 447 6.40 -15.45 -21.35
N LYS A 448 6.81 -14.76 -20.29
CA LYS A 448 8.19 -14.28 -20.11
C LYS A 448 8.90 -14.84 -18.89
N VAL A 449 8.16 -15.11 -17.82
CA VAL A 449 8.71 -15.48 -16.52
C VAL A 449 8.13 -16.79 -16.02
N ARG A 450 9.00 -17.71 -15.63
CA ARG A 450 8.63 -18.96 -14.94
C ARG A 450 9.15 -18.94 -13.50
N ALA A 451 8.28 -19.27 -12.55
CA ALA A 451 8.71 -19.46 -11.18
C ALA A 451 9.26 -20.88 -10.98
N ILE A 452 10.43 -21.00 -10.36
CA ILE A 452 11.13 -22.27 -10.19
C ILE A 452 11.66 -22.43 -8.77
N ASP A 453 11.77 -23.69 -8.33
CA ASP A 453 12.47 -24.05 -7.09
C ASP A 453 13.89 -24.59 -7.35
N SER A 454 14.17 -24.99 -8.59
CA SER A 454 15.41 -25.62 -9.04
C SER A 454 15.66 -25.28 -10.51
N LEU A 455 16.94 -25.11 -10.86
CA LEU A 455 17.37 -24.91 -12.25
C LEU A 455 17.42 -26.23 -13.03
N GLU A 456 17.54 -27.36 -12.33
CA GLU A 456 17.52 -28.70 -12.94
C GLU A 456 16.12 -29.06 -13.46
N THR A 457 15.07 -28.71 -12.72
CA THR A 457 13.66 -29.00 -13.08
C THR A 457 12.90 -27.78 -13.60
N CYS A 458 13.61 -26.77 -14.11
CA CYS A 458 13.03 -25.46 -14.47
C CYS A 458 11.96 -25.49 -15.59
N LEU A 459 11.89 -26.58 -16.35
CA LEU A 459 10.89 -26.80 -17.40
C LEU A 459 9.70 -27.66 -16.92
N GLU A 460 9.81 -28.28 -15.74
CA GLU A 460 8.75 -29.11 -15.18
C GLU A 460 7.63 -28.24 -14.59
N PRO A 461 6.35 -28.64 -14.73
CA PRO A 461 5.25 -27.97 -14.06
C PRO A 461 5.42 -28.03 -12.54
N ASN A 462 5.29 -26.88 -11.87
CA ASN A 462 5.27 -26.80 -10.42
C ASN A 462 3.86 -26.44 -9.94
N PRO A 463 3.09 -27.40 -9.38
CA PRO A 463 1.71 -27.16 -8.93
C PRO A 463 1.61 -26.06 -7.86
N VAL A 464 2.68 -25.80 -7.11
CA VAL A 464 2.72 -24.71 -6.12
C VAL A 464 2.58 -23.36 -6.83
N TYR A 465 3.34 -23.13 -7.89
CA TYR A 465 3.34 -21.87 -8.64
C TYR A 465 2.25 -21.78 -9.71
N GLU A 466 1.55 -22.88 -9.98
CA GLU A 466 0.36 -22.88 -10.84
C GLU A 466 -0.78 -22.04 -10.23
N TYR A 467 -0.90 -22.08 -8.89
CA TYR A 467 -1.95 -21.37 -8.14
C TYR A 467 -1.44 -20.32 -7.14
N GLN A 468 -0.21 -20.46 -6.63
CA GLN A 468 0.40 -19.45 -5.75
C GLN A 468 1.13 -18.38 -6.56
N LEU A 469 1.13 -17.16 -6.03
CA LEU A 469 1.72 -15.98 -6.64
C LEU A 469 3.06 -15.67 -5.96
N PRO A 470 4.20 -16.18 -6.47
CA PRO A 470 5.49 -15.77 -5.96
C PRO A 470 5.69 -14.29 -6.30
N THR A 471 6.03 -13.50 -5.28
CA THR A 471 6.15 -12.06 -5.43
C THR A 471 7.58 -11.62 -5.68
N PRO A 472 7.81 -10.51 -6.42
CA PRO A 472 9.14 -9.96 -6.68
C PRO A 472 9.99 -9.78 -5.44
N TRP A 473 9.39 -9.31 -4.34
CA TRP A 473 10.12 -8.95 -3.13
C TRP A 473 10.57 -10.13 -2.26
N HIS A 474 10.07 -11.34 -2.51
CA HIS A 474 10.51 -12.56 -1.82
C HIS A 474 11.47 -13.41 -2.66
N ASN A 475 11.84 -12.94 -3.84
CA ASN A 475 12.59 -13.67 -4.85
C ASN A 475 13.56 -12.73 -5.58
N CYS A 476 14.24 -13.25 -6.59
CA CYS A 476 15.03 -12.50 -7.56
C CYS A 476 14.90 -13.13 -8.95
N MET A 477 15.28 -12.37 -9.98
CA MET A 477 15.37 -12.89 -11.34
C MET A 477 16.68 -13.63 -11.59
N ILE A 478 16.59 -14.72 -12.34
CA ILE A 478 17.70 -15.51 -12.87
C ILE A 478 17.52 -15.57 -14.39
N LYS A 479 18.54 -15.14 -15.12
CA LYS A 479 18.64 -15.33 -16.57
C LYS A 479 19.69 -16.38 -16.86
N VAL A 480 19.35 -17.38 -17.66
CA VAL A 480 20.29 -18.39 -18.11
C VAL A 480 20.53 -18.18 -19.60
N GLU A 481 21.78 -18.05 -20.01
CA GLU A 481 22.14 -17.87 -21.42
C GLU A 481 21.59 -19.01 -22.28
N GLY A 482 20.92 -18.65 -23.38
CA GLY A 482 20.29 -19.58 -24.30
C GLY A 482 18.84 -19.96 -23.96
N ASP A 483 18.35 -19.64 -22.75
CA ASP A 483 16.97 -19.92 -22.38
C ASP A 483 16.02 -18.81 -22.86
N GLU A 484 14.83 -19.21 -23.30
CA GLU A 484 13.76 -18.28 -23.72
C GLU A 484 13.12 -17.58 -22.52
N PHE A 485 12.92 -18.31 -21.41
CA PHE A 485 12.29 -17.79 -20.20
C PHE A 485 13.31 -17.17 -19.25
N MET A 486 12.87 -16.14 -18.53
CA MET A 486 13.51 -15.71 -17.29
C MET A 486 12.91 -16.48 -16.12
N TYR A 487 13.72 -16.76 -15.10
CA TYR A 487 13.28 -17.53 -13.95
C TYR A 487 13.15 -16.65 -12.71
N LEU A 488 12.01 -16.70 -12.03
CA LEU A 488 11.83 -16.14 -10.71
C LEU A 488 12.09 -17.22 -9.67
N ALA A 489 13.06 -17.02 -8.80
CA ALA A 489 13.37 -17.97 -7.74
C ALA A 489 13.96 -17.28 -6.51
N LYS A 490 14.03 -18.01 -5.40
CA LYS A 490 14.81 -17.61 -4.24
C LYS A 490 16.29 -17.51 -4.61
N ALA A 491 17.00 -16.48 -4.13
CA ALA A 491 18.41 -16.26 -4.42
C ALA A 491 19.33 -17.47 -4.12
N GLN A 492 18.97 -18.30 -3.15
CA GLN A 492 19.70 -19.55 -2.87
C GLN A 492 19.74 -20.53 -4.05
N VAL A 493 18.76 -20.50 -4.96
CA VAL A 493 18.73 -21.38 -6.14
C VAL A 493 19.91 -21.05 -7.06
N ALA A 494 20.06 -19.78 -7.41
CA ALA A 494 21.20 -19.31 -8.20
C ALA A 494 22.53 -19.53 -7.48
N ARG A 495 22.60 -19.21 -6.17
CA ARG A 495 23.85 -19.36 -5.40
C ARG A 495 24.29 -20.82 -5.29
N LYS A 496 23.36 -21.77 -5.13
CA LYS A 496 23.68 -23.21 -5.16
C LYS A 496 24.17 -23.65 -6.52
N ALA A 497 23.52 -23.21 -7.61
CA ALA A 497 23.98 -23.52 -8.96
C ALA A 497 25.39 -22.99 -9.24
N LEU A 498 25.72 -21.79 -8.76
CA LEU A 498 27.07 -21.23 -8.88
C LEU A 498 28.15 -21.96 -8.04
N GLN A 499 27.74 -22.82 -7.11
CA GLN A 499 28.65 -23.69 -6.35
C GLN A 499 28.86 -25.05 -7.03
N THR A 500 28.04 -25.41 -8.02
CA THR A 500 28.18 -26.67 -8.75
C THR A 500 28.97 -26.47 -10.06
N PRO A 501 29.58 -27.54 -10.61
CA PRO A 501 30.33 -27.44 -11.86
C PRO A 501 29.47 -27.12 -13.10
N GLY A 502 28.14 -27.24 -13.00
CA GLY A 502 27.24 -27.13 -14.16
C GLY A 502 26.98 -25.70 -14.64
N PHE A 503 27.21 -24.69 -13.78
CA PHE A 503 26.93 -23.29 -14.10
C PHE A 503 28.11 -22.37 -13.80
N GLU A 504 28.22 -21.28 -14.55
CA GLU A 504 28.99 -20.08 -14.21
C GLU A 504 28.12 -18.85 -14.29
N GLY A 505 28.56 -17.76 -13.65
CA GLY A 505 27.82 -16.50 -13.65
C GLY A 505 27.99 -15.73 -12.36
N SER A 506 27.18 -14.68 -12.20
CA SER A 506 27.19 -13.83 -11.01
C SER A 506 25.90 -13.02 -10.89
N TRP A 507 25.76 -12.35 -9.75
CA TRP A 507 24.83 -11.23 -9.63
C TRP A 507 25.39 -10.04 -10.42
N VAL A 508 24.58 -9.47 -11.31
CA VAL A 508 24.97 -8.36 -12.20
C VAL A 508 23.96 -7.24 -12.15
N ASP A 509 24.42 -6.01 -12.41
CA ASP A 509 23.56 -4.84 -12.54
C ASP A 509 23.19 -4.62 -14.00
N GLY A 510 21.91 -4.88 -14.32
CA GLY A 510 21.35 -4.60 -15.64
C GLY A 510 20.80 -3.17 -15.77
N PRO A 511 20.46 -2.73 -16.99
CA PRO A 511 19.76 -1.46 -17.21
C PRO A 511 18.43 -1.41 -16.44
N ASP A 512 17.71 -2.52 -16.42
CA ASP A 512 16.41 -2.67 -15.78
C ASP A 512 16.49 -3.28 -14.37
N GLY A 513 17.59 -3.01 -13.67
CA GLY A 513 17.85 -3.52 -12.33
C GLY A 513 18.68 -4.81 -12.30
N SER A 514 19.11 -5.18 -11.11
CA SER A 514 20.03 -6.30 -10.90
C SER A 514 19.35 -7.67 -11.01
N TYR A 515 20.12 -8.71 -11.36
CA TYR A 515 19.65 -10.09 -11.45
C TYR A 515 20.83 -11.08 -11.45
N PHE A 516 20.56 -12.38 -11.32
CA PHE A 516 21.57 -13.42 -11.54
C PHE A 516 21.70 -13.75 -13.03
N SER A 517 22.88 -13.50 -13.61
CA SER A 517 23.20 -13.90 -14.99
C SER A 517 24.02 -15.18 -14.96
N LEU A 518 23.47 -16.27 -15.49
CA LEU A 518 24.06 -17.60 -15.48
C LEU A 518 24.29 -18.13 -16.90
N ARG A 519 25.26 -19.04 -17.05
CA ARG A 519 25.55 -19.80 -18.26
C ARG A 519 25.83 -21.26 -17.90
N ARG A 520 25.35 -22.19 -18.72
CA ARG A 520 25.65 -23.63 -18.56
C ARG A 520 27.06 -23.93 -19.04
N LYS A 521 27.88 -24.60 -18.23
CA LYS A 521 29.18 -25.10 -18.66
C LYS A 521 28.98 -26.39 -19.47
N SER A 522 29.34 -26.39 -20.75
CA SER A 522 29.37 -27.61 -21.56
C SER A 522 30.43 -28.58 -21.02
N ALA A 523 30.11 -29.88 -20.98
CA ALA A 523 31.10 -30.94 -20.74
C ALA A 523 32.22 -30.85 -21.79
N GLU A 524 33.47 -30.98 -21.36
CA GLU A 524 34.68 -30.72 -22.14
C GLU A 524 34.70 -31.41 -23.52
N THR A 525 35.02 -30.64 -24.56
CA THR A 525 35.96 -31.12 -25.58
C THR A 525 37.18 -30.24 -25.53
N ALA A 526 38.32 -30.86 -25.22
CA ALA A 526 39.64 -30.25 -25.20
C ALA A 526 39.97 -29.60 -26.56
N GLY A 527 40.35 -28.33 -26.53
CA GLY A 527 40.76 -27.58 -27.72
C GLY A 527 41.12 -26.15 -27.34
N THR A 528 42.42 -25.91 -27.18
CA THR A 528 43.05 -24.65 -26.79
C THR A 528 42.63 -23.48 -27.67
N ILE A 529 41.92 -22.49 -27.11
CA ILE A 529 41.88 -21.11 -27.63
C ILE A 529 41.95 -20.18 -26.41
N ALA A 530 42.93 -19.28 -26.44
CA ALA A 530 43.15 -18.30 -25.39
C ALA A 530 41.87 -17.49 -25.10
N PRO A 531 41.50 -17.26 -23.83
CA PRO A 531 40.29 -16.53 -23.50
C PRO A 531 40.37 -15.10 -24.04
N PRO A 532 39.30 -14.52 -24.60
CA PRO A 532 39.21 -13.07 -24.66
C PRO A 532 39.28 -12.56 -23.22
N LYS A 533 40.18 -11.60 -22.98
CA LYS A 533 40.35 -10.97 -21.67
C LYS A 533 38.98 -10.60 -21.09
N LEU A 534 38.63 -11.23 -19.98
CA LEU A 534 37.63 -10.74 -19.03
C LEU A 534 37.99 -9.28 -18.71
N ILE A 535 37.22 -8.35 -19.25
CA ILE A 535 37.16 -6.99 -18.70
C ILE A 535 36.31 -7.13 -17.43
N ILE A 536 36.98 -7.44 -16.32
CA ILE A 536 36.49 -7.01 -15.02
C ILE A 536 36.37 -5.49 -15.13
N PRO A 537 35.20 -4.87 -14.90
CA PRO A 537 35.17 -3.43 -14.68
C PRO A 537 36.05 -3.20 -13.47
N GLY A 538 37.29 -2.75 -13.69
CA GLY A 538 38.10 -2.20 -12.64
C GLY A 538 37.23 -1.17 -11.94
N THR A 539 37.22 -1.21 -10.60
CA THR A 539 36.54 -0.23 -9.73
C THR A 539 36.40 1.09 -10.47
N THR A 540 35.19 1.40 -10.95
CA THR A 540 34.99 2.59 -11.77
C THR A 540 35.51 3.74 -10.94
N PRO A 541 36.53 4.50 -11.39
CA PRO A 541 37.08 5.57 -10.59
C PRO A 541 35.92 6.53 -10.31
N MET A 542 35.59 6.67 -9.04
CA MET A 542 34.51 7.51 -8.56
C MET A 542 35.11 8.86 -8.23
N GLU A 543 34.65 9.91 -8.89
CA GLU A 543 35.03 11.26 -8.51
C GLU A 543 34.05 11.78 -7.46
N LYS A 544 34.58 12.31 -6.35
CA LYS A 544 33.77 13.01 -5.36
C LYS A 544 33.53 14.43 -5.85
N VAL A 545 32.41 14.65 -6.53
CA VAL A 545 32.02 16.00 -6.95
C VAL A 545 31.23 16.67 -5.83
N SER A 546 31.77 17.76 -5.29
CA SER A 546 31.09 18.56 -4.26
C SER A 546 30.25 19.65 -4.94
N VAL A 547 28.93 19.49 -4.95
CA VAL A 547 28.03 20.52 -5.50
C VAL A 547 27.64 21.48 -4.40
N PHE A 548 28.01 22.75 -4.57
CA PHE A 548 27.70 23.83 -3.62
C PHE A 548 26.46 24.60 -4.07
N ASN A 549 25.41 24.59 -3.25
CA ASN A 549 24.20 25.36 -3.51
C ASN A 549 24.33 26.77 -2.91
N GLN A 550 24.60 27.77 -3.75
CA GLN A 550 24.78 29.17 -3.33
C GLN A 550 23.52 29.75 -2.62
N ASN A 551 22.32 29.22 -2.89
CA ASN A 551 21.06 29.67 -2.29
C ASN A 551 20.65 28.89 -1.02
N LYS A 552 21.19 27.69 -0.77
CA LYS A 552 20.83 26.80 0.36
C LYS A 552 21.99 26.34 1.23
N LYS A 553 23.20 26.90 1.04
CA LYS A 553 24.25 26.89 2.05
C LYS A 553 24.60 25.47 2.56
N SER A 554 24.73 24.53 1.62
CA SER A 554 25.03 23.12 1.87
C SER A 554 25.84 22.52 0.72
N THR A 555 26.60 21.47 1.03
CA THR A 555 27.44 20.70 0.09
C THR A 555 26.87 19.30 -0.04
N ILE A 556 26.55 18.86 -1.26
CA ILE A 556 26.18 17.47 -1.58
C ILE A 556 27.42 16.81 -2.17
N VAL A 557 27.83 15.65 -1.62
CA VAL A 557 28.92 14.84 -2.18
C VAL A 557 28.30 13.85 -3.16
N LEU A 558 28.46 14.11 -4.45
CA LEU A 558 28.13 13.18 -5.52
C LEU A 558 29.27 12.18 -5.64
N VAL A 559 28.93 10.90 -5.69
CA VAL A 559 29.85 9.83 -6.07
C VAL A 559 29.35 9.37 -7.44
N THR A 560 29.90 9.94 -8.50
CA THR A 560 29.52 9.60 -9.88
C THR A 560 30.65 8.79 -10.53
N PRO A 561 30.33 7.71 -11.26
CA PRO A 561 31.26 7.11 -12.21
C PRO A 561 31.72 8.18 -13.21
N ILE A 562 33.03 8.32 -13.42
CA ILE A 562 33.67 9.42 -14.18
C ILE A 562 33.21 9.55 -15.66
N HIS A 563 32.47 8.58 -16.21
CA HIS A 563 32.19 8.49 -17.65
C HIS A 563 30.73 8.61 -18.09
N GLU A 564 29.78 8.92 -17.21
CA GLU A 564 28.36 8.86 -17.57
C GLU A 564 27.77 10.20 -18.06
N LYS A 565 27.12 10.18 -19.23
CA LYS A 565 26.59 11.36 -19.94
C LYS A 565 25.28 11.92 -19.34
N GLN A 566 24.66 11.26 -18.35
CA GLN A 566 23.39 11.69 -17.73
C GLN A 566 23.45 11.73 -16.19
N ARG A 567 22.72 12.67 -15.58
CA ARG A 567 22.78 12.96 -14.14
C ARG A 567 21.94 12.00 -13.29
N PRO A 568 22.42 11.54 -12.12
CA PRO A 568 21.68 10.63 -11.25
C PRO A 568 20.44 11.25 -10.58
N ILE A 569 19.46 10.40 -10.24
CA ILE A 569 18.41 10.70 -9.24
C ILE A 569 18.95 10.34 -7.87
N ILE A 570 18.92 11.27 -6.91
CA ILE A 570 19.52 11.05 -5.58
C ILE A 570 18.42 10.85 -4.55
N ILE A 571 18.46 9.72 -3.85
CA ILE A 571 17.61 9.43 -2.70
C ILE A 571 18.47 9.50 -1.44
N CYS A 572 18.29 10.55 -0.65
CA CYS A 572 18.93 10.65 0.66
C CYS A 572 18.17 9.78 1.65
N SER A 573 18.79 8.71 2.13
CA SER A 573 18.19 7.78 3.09
C SER A 573 19.11 7.50 4.28
N PRO A 574 18.59 7.53 5.52
CA PRO A 574 19.35 7.19 6.72
C PRO A 574 19.77 5.71 6.80
N VAL A 575 19.21 4.84 5.97
CA VAL A 575 19.55 3.39 5.96
C VAL A 575 20.88 3.10 5.27
N VAL A 576 21.41 4.06 4.49
CA VAL A 576 22.66 3.90 3.76
C VAL A 576 23.83 4.51 4.54
N GLY A 577 24.93 3.76 4.62
CA GLY A 577 26.17 4.18 5.25
C GLY A 577 26.84 5.34 4.50
N LYS A 578 27.53 6.21 5.25
CA LYS A 578 28.15 7.45 4.70
C LYS A 578 29.10 7.23 3.52
N ASN A 579 29.73 6.06 3.43
CA ASN A 579 30.76 5.75 2.43
C ASN A 579 30.32 4.65 1.43
N SER A 580 29.05 4.27 1.42
CA SER A 580 28.58 3.11 0.67
C SER A 580 27.27 3.43 -0.03
N PRO A 581 27.27 4.36 -1.02
CA PRO A 581 26.07 4.63 -1.81
C PRO A 581 25.61 3.36 -2.53
N ILE A 582 24.29 3.21 -2.69
CA ILE A 582 23.67 2.08 -3.39
C ILE A 582 23.14 2.59 -4.73
N VAL A 583 23.51 1.93 -5.82
CA VAL A 583 22.98 2.21 -7.16
C VAL A 583 21.87 1.19 -7.44
N VAL A 584 20.67 1.67 -7.76
CA VAL A 584 19.48 0.81 -7.98
C VAL A 584 19.29 0.50 -9.47
N THR A 585 19.63 1.46 -10.35
CA THR A 585 19.53 1.32 -11.81
C THR A 585 20.85 1.65 -12.46
N SER A 586 21.25 0.87 -13.47
CA SER A 586 22.45 1.12 -14.27
C SER A 586 22.16 2.09 -15.42
N ALA A 587 23.13 2.95 -15.76
CA ALA A 587 23.02 3.90 -16.89
C ALA A 587 23.15 3.21 -18.28
N ALA A 588 23.14 1.87 -18.33
CA ALA A 588 23.46 1.10 -19.53
C ALA A 588 22.40 1.21 -20.66
N GLY A 589 21.22 1.78 -20.41
CA GLY A 589 20.20 2.05 -21.43
C GLY A 589 20.26 3.48 -21.96
N GLU A 590 20.08 3.68 -23.27
CA GLU A 590 19.92 5.02 -23.85
C GLU A 590 18.78 5.77 -23.15
N GLY A 591 19.07 6.92 -22.53
CA GLY A 591 18.06 7.74 -21.84
C GLY A 591 17.85 7.45 -20.35
N GLN A 592 18.42 6.38 -19.79
CA GLN A 592 18.25 6.04 -18.38
C GLN A 592 19.24 6.80 -17.47
N ARG A 593 18.72 7.40 -16.39
CA ARG A 593 19.49 8.04 -15.32
C ARG A 593 19.73 7.07 -14.16
N PRO A 594 20.94 6.94 -13.61
CA PRO A 594 21.15 6.08 -12.46
C PRO A 594 20.41 6.61 -11.21
N ILE A 595 19.74 5.72 -10.47
CA ILE A 595 19.14 6.04 -9.16
C ILE A 595 20.15 5.68 -8.08
N VAL A 596 20.57 6.67 -7.29
CA VAL A 596 21.61 6.53 -6.27
C VAL A 596 21.04 6.85 -4.88
N VAL A 597 21.15 5.91 -3.96
CA VAL A 597 20.75 6.07 -2.55
C VAL A 597 21.99 6.39 -1.71
N CYS A 598 21.96 7.48 -0.93
CA CYS A 598 23.09 7.94 -0.14
C CYS A 598 22.70 8.43 1.28
N SER A 599 23.68 8.53 2.18
CA SER A 599 23.46 8.94 3.58
C SER A 599 23.18 10.45 3.74
N PRO A 600 22.38 10.90 4.74
CA PRO A 600 22.18 12.31 5.05
C PRO A 600 23.41 12.97 5.73
N ILE A 601 23.68 14.25 5.45
CA ILE A 601 24.83 15.01 6.02
C ILE A 601 24.46 15.75 7.33
N THR A 602 25.33 15.75 8.36
CA THR A 602 25.08 16.30 9.71
C THR A 602 25.55 17.77 9.94
N ARG A 603 25.04 18.48 10.99
CA ARG A 603 25.32 19.93 11.28
C ARG A 603 26.75 20.14 11.75
N ARG A 604 27.23 19.26 12.62
CA ARG A 604 28.57 19.39 13.22
C ARG A 604 29.67 19.34 12.17
N GLN A 605 29.47 18.58 11.09
CA GLN A 605 30.44 18.48 9.99
C GLN A 605 30.45 19.71 9.07
N ALA A 606 29.42 20.55 9.10
CA ALA A 606 29.43 21.84 8.40
C ALA A 606 30.26 22.92 9.14
N MET A 607 30.62 22.69 10.41
CA MET A 607 31.31 23.68 11.26
C MET A 607 32.85 23.61 11.21
N PHE A 608 33.45 22.53 10.69
CA PHE A 608 34.92 22.35 10.68
C PHE A 608 35.54 22.51 9.27
N SER A 609 34.79 23.05 8.32
CA SER A 609 35.30 23.45 7.00
C SER A 609 35.68 24.94 7.06
N PRO A 610 36.77 25.41 6.40
CA PRO A 610 37.22 26.81 6.44
C PRO A 610 36.21 27.82 5.85
N ILE A 611 35.05 27.34 5.38
CA ILE A 611 34.00 28.10 4.69
C ILE A 611 32.80 28.36 5.64
N ALA A 612 32.99 28.17 6.96
CA ALA A 612 31.92 28.26 7.96
C ALA A 612 31.40 29.69 8.25
N GLU A 613 32.04 30.75 7.75
CA GLU A 613 31.73 32.12 8.19
C GLU A 613 30.56 32.83 7.50
N LYS A 614 29.93 32.28 6.45
CA LYS A 614 28.94 33.06 5.68
C LYS A 614 27.60 32.36 5.46
N MET A 615 26.91 31.89 6.52
CA MET A 615 25.62 31.17 6.36
C MET A 615 24.39 31.67 7.21
N ARG A 616 23.29 32.12 6.55
CA ARG A 616 21.93 32.46 7.09
C ARG A 616 20.83 32.18 6.03
N SER A 617 19.60 31.89 6.47
CA SER A 617 18.38 31.47 5.73
C SER A 617 17.36 32.62 5.57
N PRO A 618 16.50 32.67 4.52
CA PRO A 618 15.47 33.71 4.38
C PRO A 618 14.16 33.50 5.17
N ILE A 619 13.74 32.28 5.55
CA ILE A 619 12.45 32.08 6.28
C ILE A 619 12.53 30.92 7.29
N GLY A 620 12.85 31.26 8.54
CA GLY A 620 12.04 30.96 9.73
C GLY A 620 11.71 29.54 10.24
N SER A 621 12.08 28.41 9.62
CA SER A 621 11.83 27.08 10.24
C SER A 621 12.93 26.04 9.99
N PRO A 622 13.35 25.24 11.00
CA PRO A 622 14.48 24.34 10.90
C PRO A 622 14.14 23.05 10.13
N ILE A 623 14.95 22.73 9.11
CA ILE A 623 14.94 21.45 8.37
C ILE A 623 15.30 20.30 9.35
N VAL A 624 14.36 19.40 9.62
CA VAL A 624 14.57 18.22 10.49
C VAL A 624 15.19 17.08 9.69
N ARG A 625 16.36 16.63 10.12
CA ARG A 625 17.29 15.73 9.40
C ARG A 625 17.04 14.22 9.61
N ARG A 626 15.78 13.80 9.56
CA ARG A 626 15.37 12.42 9.93
C ARG A 626 14.44 11.73 8.91
N LYS A 627 14.34 12.22 7.67
CA LYS A 627 13.40 11.68 6.68
C LYS A 627 14.11 11.37 5.35
N THR A 628 13.68 10.30 4.67
CA THR A 628 14.08 9.99 3.30
C THR A 628 13.62 11.11 2.37
N GLN A 629 14.50 11.56 1.46
CA GLN A 629 14.21 12.66 0.52
C GLN A 629 14.72 12.32 -0.88
N VAL A 630 13.91 12.60 -1.91
CA VAL A 630 14.29 12.46 -3.32
C VAL A 630 14.69 13.83 -3.88
N ILE A 631 15.86 13.92 -4.50
CA ILE A 631 16.42 15.14 -5.09
C ILE A 631 16.72 14.86 -6.57
N ALA A 632 16.11 15.63 -7.46
CA ALA A 632 16.45 15.66 -8.89
C ALA A 632 17.39 16.84 -9.18
N CYS A 633 18.45 16.63 -9.97
CA CYS A 633 19.43 17.67 -10.30
C CYS A 633 19.18 18.26 -11.72
N ASP A 634 19.03 19.59 -11.83
CA ASP A 634 18.83 20.33 -13.10
C ASP A 634 20.14 20.97 -13.62
N PRO A 635 20.51 20.82 -14.91
CA PRO A 635 21.68 21.46 -15.53
C PRO A 635 21.63 22.96 -15.81
N ALA A 636 20.47 23.59 -15.98
CA ALA A 636 20.40 24.95 -16.53
C ALA A 636 20.47 26.08 -15.49
N ALA A 637 20.55 25.75 -14.20
CA ALA A 637 20.55 26.75 -13.14
C ALA A 637 21.96 27.34 -12.91
N GLU A 638 22.28 28.45 -13.59
CA GLU A 638 23.51 29.25 -13.37
C GLU A 638 23.65 29.80 -11.93
N LYS A 639 22.61 29.67 -11.09
CA LYS A 639 22.60 30.05 -9.67
C LYS A 639 22.14 28.92 -8.76
N GLY A 640 22.96 27.87 -8.68
CA GLY A 640 22.81 26.77 -7.73
C GLY A 640 21.59 25.90 -8.02
N ALA A 641 21.69 24.61 -7.70
CA ALA A 641 20.58 23.68 -7.88
C ALA A 641 19.30 24.24 -7.25
N THR A 642 18.37 24.66 -8.10
CA THR A 642 16.96 24.75 -7.72
C THR A 642 16.53 23.32 -7.38
N VAL A 643 16.00 23.13 -6.17
CA VAL A 643 15.10 22.02 -5.92
C VAL A 643 13.86 22.34 -6.75
N ALA A 644 13.93 22.09 -8.05
CA ALA A 644 12.73 21.95 -8.85
C ALA A 644 12.18 20.59 -8.44
N VAL A 645 10.90 20.55 -8.08
CA VAL A 645 10.21 19.41 -7.47
C VAL A 645 10.37 19.41 -5.94
N SER A 646 9.32 19.92 -5.26
CA SER A 646 8.85 19.42 -3.95
C SER A 646 9.07 17.91 -3.87
N PRO A 647 9.32 17.29 -2.69
CA PRO A 647 9.50 15.82 -2.57
C PRO A 647 8.58 15.15 -3.56
N VAL A 648 9.13 14.32 -4.48
CA VAL A 648 8.36 13.62 -5.52
C VAL A 648 7.00 13.38 -4.91
N GLU A 649 5.97 14.07 -5.40
CA GLU A 649 4.63 13.91 -4.85
C GLU A 649 4.33 12.45 -5.15
N THR A 650 4.72 11.54 -4.24
CA THR A 650 4.08 10.26 -4.03
C THR A 650 2.68 10.69 -3.83
N GLY A 651 1.91 10.56 -4.91
CA GLY A 651 0.74 11.38 -5.12
C GLY A 651 0.03 11.44 -3.79
N SER A 652 -0.11 12.64 -3.23
CA SER A 652 -1.21 12.79 -2.29
C SER A 652 -2.43 12.25 -3.03
N LEU A 653 -3.51 11.90 -2.35
CA LEU A 653 -4.77 11.95 -3.06
C LEU A 653 -4.90 13.37 -3.65
N ALA A 654 -4.41 13.60 -4.87
CA ALA A 654 -5.19 14.19 -5.92
C ALA A 654 -6.29 13.15 -6.10
N ARG A 655 -7.25 13.22 -5.15
CA ARG A 655 -8.65 13.15 -5.46
C ARG A 655 -8.72 13.66 -6.90
N GLN A 656 -9.17 12.83 -7.85
CA GLN A 656 -9.96 13.43 -8.93
C GLN A 656 -10.85 14.44 -8.23
N ASP A 657 -10.86 15.70 -8.64
CA ASP A 657 -11.58 16.76 -7.94
C ASP A 657 -13.04 16.35 -7.70
N THR A 658 -13.29 15.57 -6.65
CA THR A 658 -14.59 15.28 -6.09
C THR A 658 -14.81 16.50 -5.23
N HIS A 659 -15.07 17.62 -5.91
CA HIS A 659 -15.51 18.98 -5.53
C HIS A 659 -15.49 19.43 -4.04
N PHE A 660 -14.70 18.86 -3.13
CA PHE A 660 -15.08 18.84 -1.70
C PHE A 660 -13.97 19.06 -0.68
N VAL A 661 -12.69 19.16 -1.11
CA VAL A 661 -11.59 19.70 -0.29
C VAL A 661 -10.61 20.43 -1.21
N GLN A 662 -10.52 21.76 -1.12
CA GLN A 662 -9.54 22.53 -1.89
C GLN A 662 -8.12 22.14 -1.50
N ARG A 663 -7.16 22.29 -2.43
CA ARG A 663 -5.74 21.91 -2.25
C ARG A 663 -5.09 22.54 -1.01
N GLY A 664 -5.62 23.66 -0.50
CA GLY A 664 -5.18 24.36 0.73
C GLY A 664 -5.90 23.97 2.03
N GLU A 665 -6.89 23.08 2.00
CA GLU A 665 -7.79 22.78 3.14
C GLU A 665 -7.49 21.46 3.85
N LYS A 666 -6.58 20.64 3.28
CA LYS A 666 -6.10 19.36 3.86
C LYS A 666 -5.53 19.49 5.29
N ASN A 667 -5.13 20.70 5.70
CA ASN A 667 -4.35 20.97 6.92
C ASN A 667 -5.08 21.67 8.08
N LYS A 668 -6.33 22.12 7.93
CA LYS A 668 -6.99 22.94 9.00
C LYS A 668 -7.99 22.19 9.88
N LEU A 669 -8.54 21.07 9.40
CA LEU A 669 -9.41 20.18 10.19
C LEU A 669 -8.68 19.39 11.28
N ARG A 670 -7.35 19.36 11.21
CA ARG A 670 -6.44 18.61 12.09
C ARG A 670 -5.95 19.42 13.30
N ARG A 671 -6.38 20.68 13.43
CA ARG A 671 -6.03 21.61 14.53
C ARG A 671 -7.08 21.74 15.63
N LEU A 672 -8.08 20.86 15.70
CA LEU A 672 -9.02 20.87 16.83
C LEU A 672 -8.28 20.59 18.14
N LEU A 673 -8.14 21.63 18.97
CA LEU A 673 -7.76 21.57 20.37
C LEU A 673 -8.66 20.55 21.10
N PRO A 674 -8.19 19.32 21.41
CA PRO A 674 -9.10 18.25 21.83
C PRO A 674 -9.60 18.38 23.28
N VAL A 675 -9.08 19.33 24.06
CA VAL A 675 -9.19 19.25 25.53
C VAL A 675 -10.24 20.21 26.10
N ILE A 676 -10.43 21.39 25.52
CA ILE A 676 -11.26 22.44 26.17
C ILE A 676 -12.74 22.34 25.77
N SER A 677 -13.04 21.92 24.54
CA SER A 677 -14.43 21.71 24.08
C SER A 677 -15.06 20.44 24.68
N MET A 678 -14.26 19.39 24.90
CA MET A 678 -14.74 18.09 25.38
C MET A 678 -15.05 18.13 26.89
N MET A 679 -14.26 18.88 27.69
CA MET A 679 -14.56 19.07 29.12
C MET A 679 -15.80 19.95 29.38
N ARG A 680 -16.19 20.81 28.43
CA ARG A 680 -17.41 21.62 28.57
C ARG A 680 -18.70 20.83 28.31
N SER A 681 -18.70 19.84 27.42
CA SER A 681 -19.91 19.01 27.20
C SER A 681 -20.09 17.96 28.29
N ILE A 682 -19.01 17.43 28.88
CA ILE A 682 -19.10 16.47 29.98
C ILE A 682 -19.56 17.13 31.30
N ARG A 683 -19.30 18.43 31.50
CA ARG A 683 -19.84 19.19 32.64
C ARG A 683 -21.28 19.69 32.47
N ALA A 684 -21.86 19.57 31.28
CA ALA A 684 -23.25 19.95 31.01
C ALA A 684 -24.23 18.76 31.13
N GLN A 685 -23.73 17.57 31.47
CA GLN A 685 -24.51 16.34 31.70
C GLN A 685 -24.23 15.73 33.09
N ALA A 686 -23.71 16.52 34.03
CA ALA A 686 -23.62 16.18 35.45
C ALA A 686 -24.68 16.94 36.24
#